data_AF-A0AAD2J668-F1
#
_entry.id   AF-A0AAD2J668-F1
#
_cell.length_a   1.000
_cell.length_b   1.000
_cell.length_c   1.000
_cell.angle_alpha   90.00
_cell.angle_beta   90.00
_cell.angle_gamma   90.00
#
_symmetry.space_group_name_H-M   'P 1'
#
loop_
_entity.id
_entity.type
_entity.pdbx_description
1 polymer ?
#
loop_
_entity_poly.entity_id
_entity_poly.type
_entity_poly.pdbx_seq_one_letter_code
_entity_poly.pdbx_strand_id
1 'polypeptide(L)'
;MAKWGLRRKSLMALLLACLVALAPAALIGWQVLDGVREHFGRAFSDNFTQLNRQRILAPVSRELALSQRLADSEVTRRWLRHESDPAARELFFREADGYRRDLLGRAYFIASAASGNYYFNDDQPLSETPRYTLSKSAADDAWFYLTLASPAKYNINVNPDLKLKTTKVWINVQVRDGDRVIGLTGSGLDVGGFLREFVNSGQPGVTPIIVDEEGAIQAHMDASLIAYNSGAGGAARGTVFNLLDGGEGRAELAAAMKAARTDPQSVQSAWVKMDGIRQLVSVAYMPELHWHVLTVVDLGAARVLDTDWLWPAAIGLVVLFAAMLLCFGYAIERLMLRPLRRLQQSARAIADGSYDVRLPPGGQDEIGDLSRAFGVMADKVRQHTAELETKVRERTSELEDANRAMAAAHKKIDDSIDYASLIQRAILPDRQLTQSLGAHHFVLWKPRDVVGGDFYVFRSDGANCLLGIMDCAGHGVPGALMTMLARAAIDLAITEAGPADPAAILTRTDNAIRAMLADAQLPRALATNTDAALVYIDRQGGRLRYAGAKISLYASNGEELREVPGGKRALGDKRTETYENIELRMESGWTYYLVTDGFLDQAGGEHGFGFGNTRFAEMLKTHARRPLTEQAAAFTQALAEYQGGRPQRDDITLLSFRFE
;
A
#
# COMPACT_ATOMS: atom_id res chain seq x y z
N MET A 1 11.24 1.51 -2.37
CA MET A 1 10.18 0.63 -2.90
C MET A 1 8.91 1.45 -3.07
N ALA A 2 8.45 1.68 -4.30
CA ALA A 2 7.25 2.48 -4.56
C ALA A 2 6.03 1.82 -3.90
N LYS A 3 5.27 2.53 -3.06
CA LYS A 3 4.04 2.00 -2.45
C LYS A 3 2.97 1.89 -3.54
N TRP A 4 2.61 0.67 -3.93
CA TRP A 4 1.55 0.43 -4.91
C TRP A 4 0.20 0.87 -4.31
N GLY A 5 -0.51 1.77 -5.00
CA GLY A 5 -1.84 2.23 -4.59
C GLY A 5 -2.89 1.11 -4.61
N LEU A 6 -3.97 1.26 -3.83
CA LEU A 6 -5.04 0.25 -3.67
C LEU A 6 -5.55 -0.28 -5.02
N ARG A 7 -5.66 0.59 -6.03
CA ARG A 7 -6.10 0.24 -7.40
C ARG A 7 -5.23 -0.82 -8.06
N ARG A 8 -3.90 -0.73 -7.96
CA ARG A 8 -3.02 -1.74 -8.57
C ARG A 8 -3.07 -3.05 -7.79
N LYS A 9 -3.25 -2.99 -6.47
CA LYS A 9 -3.36 -4.18 -5.61
C LYS A 9 -4.62 -4.98 -5.91
N SER A 10 -5.78 -4.32 -5.99
CA SER A 10 -7.05 -5.00 -6.30
C SER A 10 -7.08 -5.57 -7.73
N LEU A 11 -6.52 -4.85 -8.70
CA LEU A 11 -6.46 -5.32 -10.08
C LEU A 11 -5.50 -6.51 -10.25
N MET A 12 -4.35 -6.50 -9.56
CA MET A 12 -3.45 -7.67 -9.50
C MET A 12 -4.09 -8.86 -8.79
N ALA A 13 -4.80 -8.64 -7.68
CA ALA A 13 -5.47 -9.72 -6.96
C ALA A 13 -6.54 -10.40 -7.83
N LEU A 14 -7.32 -9.62 -8.59
CA LEU A 14 -8.28 -10.18 -9.54
C LEU A 14 -7.58 -10.92 -10.69
N LEU A 15 -6.54 -10.33 -11.29
CA LEU A 15 -5.76 -10.99 -12.35
C LEU A 15 -5.20 -12.33 -11.89
N LEU A 16 -4.66 -12.38 -10.66
CA LEU A 16 -4.16 -13.60 -10.06
C LEU A 16 -5.28 -14.62 -9.83
N ALA A 17 -6.42 -14.21 -9.27
CA ALA A 17 -7.56 -15.10 -9.05
C ALA A 17 -8.08 -15.68 -10.37
N CYS A 18 -8.16 -14.86 -11.43
CA CYS A 18 -8.58 -15.33 -12.74
C CYS A 18 -7.55 -16.27 -13.37
N LEU A 19 -6.25 -16.00 -13.25
CA LEU A 19 -5.20 -16.90 -13.74
C LEU A 19 -5.26 -18.27 -13.02
N VAL A 20 -5.49 -18.26 -11.71
CA VAL A 20 -5.66 -19.49 -10.91
C VAL A 20 -6.91 -20.26 -11.35
N ALA A 21 -8.00 -19.58 -11.73
CA ALA A 21 -9.21 -20.23 -12.23
C ALA A 21 -9.12 -20.73 -13.68
N LEU A 22 -8.32 -20.07 -14.53
CA LEU A 22 -8.14 -20.43 -15.94
C LEU A 22 -7.30 -21.70 -16.14
N ALA A 23 -6.32 -21.96 -15.27
CA ALA A 23 -5.47 -23.15 -15.39
C ALA A 23 -6.26 -24.48 -15.30
N PRO A 24 -7.15 -24.71 -14.30
CA PRO A 24 -8.02 -25.88 -14.26
C PRO A 24 -8.97 -25.95 -15.46
N ALA A 25 -9.54 -24.80 -15.88
CA ALA A 25 -10.47 -24.75 -17.01
C ALA A 25 -9.81 -25.16 -18.34
N ALA A 26 -8.58 -24.72 -18.58
CA ALA A 26 -7.79 -25.13 -19.74
C ALA A 26 -7.47 -26.63 -19.72
N LEU A 27 -7.14 -27.17 -18.53
CA LEU A 27 -6.84 -28.59 -18.36
C LEU A 27 -8.08 -29.48 -18.60
N ILE A 28 -9.25 -29.06 -18.07
CA ILE A 28 -10.54 -29.73 -18.32
C ILE A 28 -10.90 -29.63 -19.81
N GLY A 29 -10.74 -28.44 -20.42
CA GLY A 29 -11.02 -28.23 -21.84
C GLY A 29 -10.21 -29.14 -22.75
N TRP A 30 -8.92 -29.33 -22.43
CA TRP A 30 -8.06 -30.25 -23.18
C TRP A 30 -8.52 -31.71 -23.03
N GLN A 31 -8.81 -32.17 -21.80
CA GLN A 31 -9.34 -33.53 -21.58
C GLN A 31 -10.67 -33.78 -22.32
N VAL A 32 -11.57 -32.80 -22.33
CA VAL A 32 -12.84 -32.91 -23.05
C VAL A 32 -12.62 -32.97 -24.56
N LEU A 33 -11.76 -32.11 -25.12
CA LEU A 33 -11.44 -32.12 -26.55
C LEU A 33 -10.84 -33.45 -27.02
N ASP A 34 -9.92 -34.03 -26.25
CA ASP A 34 -9.32 -35.32 -26.56
C ASP A 34 -10.37 -36.45 -26.50
N GLY A 35 -11.23 -36.46 -25.47
CA GLY A 35 -12.33 -37.44 -25.36
C GLY A 35 -13.37 -37.31 -26.49
N VAL A 36 -13.70 -36.08 -26.89
CA VAL A 36 -14.57 -35.80 -28.04
C VAL A 36 -13.96 -36.34 -29.32
N ARG A 37 -12.68 -36.08 -29.58
CA ARG A 37 -11.98 -36.56 -30.78
C ARG A 37 -11.99 -38.08 -30.87
N GLU A 38 -11.75 -38.79 -29.77
CA GLU A 38 -11.78 -40.25 -29.75
C GLU A 38 -13.20 -40.81 -29.98
N HIS A 39 -14.21 -40.25 -29.29
CA HIS A 39 -15.60 -40.69 -29.43
C HIS A 39 -16.14 -40.49 -30.85
N PHE A 40 -15.97 -39.28 -31.41
CA PHE A 40 -16.40 -38.99 -32.79
C PHE A 40 -15.55 -39.72 -33.82
N GLY A 41 -14.25 -39.91 -33.55
CA GLY A 41 -13.38 -40.71 -34.42
C GLY A 41 -13.84 -42.15 -34.56
N ARG A 42 -14.21 -42.80 -33.45
CA ARG A 42 -14.79 -44.15 -33.46
C ARG A 42 -16.14 -44.19 -34.14
N ALA A 43 -17.06 -43.29 -33.77
CA ALA A 43 -18.37 -43.21 -34.41
C ALA A 43 -18.26 -42.98 -35.94
N PHE A 44 -17.34 -42.13 -36.38
CA PHE A 44 -17.06 -41.89 -37.79
C PHE A 44 -16.53 -43.16 -38.48
N SER A 45 -15.49 -43.79 -37.93
CA SER A 45 -14.90 -45.02 -38.47
C SER A 45 -15.93 -46.16 -38.58
N ASP A 46 -16.77 -46.32 -37.55
CA ASP A 46 -17.78 -47.36 -37.50
C ASP A 46 -18.88 -47.14 -38.53
N ASN A 47 -19.41 -45.91 -38.61
CA ASN A 47 -20.43 -45.53 -39.59
C ASN A 47 -19.88 -45.64 -41.03
N PHE A 48 -18.63 -45.23 -41.25
CA PHE A 48 -17.99 -45.32 -42.57
C PHE A 48 -17.80 -46.78 -43.00
N THR A 49 -17.40 -47.65 -42.06
CA THR A 49 -17.27 -49.10 -42.31
C THR A 49 -18.62 -49.74 -42.61
N GLN A 50 -19.68 -49.39 -41.85
CA GLN A 50 -21.04 -49.84 -42.15
C GLN A 50 -21.51 -49.38 -43.54
N LEU A 51 -21.26 -48.12 -43.90
CA LEU A 51 -21.62 -47.59 -45.21
C LEU A 51 -20.89 -48.33 -46.34
N ASN A 52 -19.59 -48.57 -46.21
CA ASN A 52 -18.83 -49.33 -47.21
C ASN A 52 -19.31 -50.78 -47.32
N ARG A 53 -19.61 -51.43 -46.18
CA ARG A 53 -20.23 -52.75 -46.18
C ARG A 53 -21.52 -52.75 -47.01
N GLN A 54 -22.42 -51.79 -46.79
CA GLN A 54 -23.68 -51.70 -47.56
C GLN A 54 -23.43 -51.41 -49.04
N ARG A 55 -22.48 -50.52 -49.36
CA ARG A 55 -22.10 -50.20 -50.75
C ARG A 55 -21.54 -51.39 -51.51
N ILE A 56 -20.78 -52.26 -50.85
CA ILE A 56 -20.20 -53.47 -51.46
C ILE A 56 -21.24 -54.59 -51.53
N LEU A 57 -21.95 -54.83 -50.43
CA LEU A 57 -22.84 -55.98 -50.31
C LEU A 57 -23.97 -55.97 -51.34
N ALA A 58 -24.65 -54.84 -51.52
CA ALA A 58 -25.81 -54.77 -52.42
C ALA A 58 -25.48 -55.12 -53.90
N PRO A 59 -24.50 -54.48 -54.56
CA PRO A 59 -24.15 -54.80 -55.95
C PRO A 59 -23.53 -56.19 -56.10
N VAL A 60 -22.63 -56.60 -55.21
CA VAL A 60 -21.95 -57.90 -55.31
C VAL A 60 -22.91 -59.05 -55.02
N SER A 61 -23.81 -58.93 -54.03
CA SER A 61 -24.85 -59.94 -53.78
C SER A 61 -25.85 -60.04 -54.92
N ARG A 62 -26.18 -58.94 -55.61
CA ARG A 62 -26.98 -58.98 -56.85
C ARG A 62 -26.26 -59.74 -57.95
N GLU A 63 -24.97 -59.45 -58.15
CA GLU A 63 -24.12 -60.12 -59.14
C GLU A 63 -24.01 -61.63 -58.86
N LEU A 64 -23.82 -62.00 -57.59
CA LEU A 64 -23.81 -63.38 -57.13
C LEU A 64 -25.16 -64.06 -57.35
N ALA A 65 -26.27 -63.42 -57.01
CA ALA A 65 -27.61 -63.99 -57.19
C ALA A 65 -27.94 -64.22 -58.68
N LEU A 66 -27.55 -63.31 -59.58
CA LEU A 66 -27.70 -63.49 -61.02
C LEU A 66 -26.82 -64.64 -61.54
N SER A 67 -25.57 -64.72 -61.07
CA SER A 67 -24.64 -65.80 -61.40
C SER A 67 -25.16 -67.17 -60.92
N GLN A 68 -25.75 -67.23 -59.73
CA GLN A 68 -26.42 -68.42 -59.21
C GLN A 68 -27.65 -68.80 -60.02
N ARG A 69 -28.50 -67.84 -60.41
CA ARG A 69 -29.64 -68.10 -61.29
C ARG A 69 -29.22 -68.63 -62.65
N LEU A 70 -28.14 -68.11 -63.23
CA LEU A 70 -27.58 -68.63 -64.47
C LEU A 70 -27.08 -70.07 -64.29
N ALA A 71 -26.44 -70.38 -63.15
CA ALA A 71 -25.98 -71.74 -62.82
C ALA A 71 -27.13 -72.74 -62.59
N ASP A 72 -28.22 -72.27 -61.98
CA ASP A 72 -29.39 -73.08 -61.65
C ASP A 72 -30.40 -73.18 -62.78
N SER A 73 -30.24 -72.42 -63.86
CA SER A 73 -31.11 -72.48 -65.04
C SER A 73 -31.12 -73.90 -65.64
N GLU A 74 -32.32 -74.43 -65.91
CA GLU A 74 -32.48 -75.70 -66.60
C GLU A 74 -31.91 -75.66 -68.02
N VAL A 75 -31.87 -74.48 -68.65
CA VAL A 75 -31.26 -74.30 -69.98
C VAL A 75 -29.74 -74.51 -69.88
N THR A 76 -29.09 -73.90 -68.90
CA THR A 76 -27.65 -74.08 -68.62
C THR A 76 -27.32 -75.55 -68.36
N ARG A 77 -28.11 -76.22 -67.50
CA ARG A 77 -27.91 -77.64 -67.18
C ARG A 77 -28.15 -78.54 -68.40
N ARG A 78 -29.22 -78.29 -69.17
CA ARG A 78 -29.54 -79.04 -70.39
C ARG A 78 -28.40 -78.98 -71.40
N TRP A 79 -27.83 -77.79 -71.63
CA TRP A 79 -26.71 -77.64 -72.55
C TRP A 79 -25.44 -78.30 -72.02
N LEU A 80 -25.07 -78.11 -70.75
CA LEU A 80 -23.87 -78.73 -70.18
C LEU A 80 -23.94 -80.27 -70.10
N ARG A 81 -25.13 -80.87 -70.02
CA ARG A 81 -25.29 -82.34 -70.12
C ARG A 81 -24.91 -82.86 -71.51
N HIS A 82 -25.18 -82.09 -72.58
CA HIS A 82 -24.96 -82.49 -73.97
C HIS A 82 -24.52 -81.29 -74.84
N GLU A 83 -23.24 -80.90 -74.76
CA GLU A 83 -22.71 -79.71 -75.45
C GLU A 83 -22.85 -79.76 -76.99
N SER A 84 -23.08 -80.95 -77.57
CA SER A 84 -23.27 -81.16 -79.00
C SER A 84 -24.70 -80.91 -79.51
N ASP A 85 -25.70 -80.70 -78.64
CA ASP A 85 -27.08 -80.38 -79.03
C ASP A 85 -27.17 -78.91 -79.54
N PRO A 86 -27.39 -78.67 -80.85
CA PRO A 86 -27.42 -77.32 -81.41
C PRO A 86 -28.56 -76.46 -80.86
N ALA A 87 -29.71 -77.06 -80.54
CA ALA A 87 -30.89 -76.33 -80.05
C ALA A 87 -30.70 -75.91 -78.57
N ALA A 88 -30.12 -76.80 -77.75
CA ALA A 88 -29.78 -76.45 -76.37
C ALA A 88 -28.68 -75.37 -76.30
N ARG A 89 -27.70 -75.44 -77.22
CA ARG A 89 -26.62 -74.45 -77.35
C ARG A 89 -27.15 -73.05 -77.69
N GLU A 90 -27.95 -72.92 -78.76
CA GLU A 90 -28.49 -71.62 -79.17
C GLU A 90 -29.36 -71.00 -78.06
N LEU A 91 -30.19 -71.82 -77.41
CA LEU A 91 -31.04 -71.37 -76.31
C LEU A 91 -30.22 -70.87 -75.11
N PHE A 92 -29.14 -71.59 -74.76
CA PHE A 92 -28.23 -71.18 -73.69
C PHE A 92 -27.56 -69.84 -73.97
N PHE A 93 -26.92 -69.68 -75.13
CA PHE A 93 -26.21 -68.42 -75.44
C PHE A 93 -27.16 -67.23 -75.52
N ARG A 94 -28.40 -67.43 -76.00
CA ARG A 94 -29.44 -66.39 -75.98
C ARG A 94 -29.88 -66.02 -74.56
N GLU A 95 -30.07 -67.00 -73.67
CA GLU A 95 -30.42 -66.74 -72.27
C GLU A 95 -29.26 -66.07 -71.52
N ALA A 96 -28.05 -66.59 -71.67
CA ALA A 96 -26.85 -66.09 -70.99
C ALA A 96 -26.49 -64.66 -71.43
N ASP A 97 -26.75 -64.28 -72.68
CA ASP A 97 -26.61 -62.89 -73.14
C ASP A 97 -27.62 -61.94 -72.47
N GLY A 98 -28.78 -62.44 -72.04
CA GLY A 98 -29.71 -61.72 -71.16
C GLY A 98 -29.09 -61.41 -69.80
N TYR A 99 -28.54 -62.42 -69.13
CA TYR A 99 -27.80 -62.24 -67.87
C TYR A 99 -26.61 -61.30 -68.05
N ARG A 100 -25.86 -61.40 -69.15
CA ARG A 100 -24.74 -60.51 -69.46
C ARG A 100 -25.13 -59.04 -69.42
N ARG A 101 -26.30 -58.66 -69.95
CA ARG A 101 -26.77 -57.27 -69.93
C ARG A 101 -27.16 -56.78 -68.54
N ASP A 102 -27.62 -57.69 -67.67
CA ASP A 102 -28.10 -57.36 -66.33
C ASP A 102 -26.98 -57.38 -65.26
N LEU A 103 -25.92 -58.17 -65.51
CA LEU A 103 -24.71 -58.22 -64.69
C LEU A 103 -23.95 -56.89 -64.75
N LEU A 104 -23.48 -56.43 -63.59
CA LEU A 104 -22.70 -55.21 -63.43
C LEU A 104 -21.40 -55.25 -64.22
N GLY A 105 -20.72 -56.40 -64.23
CA GLY A 105 -19.50 -56.59 -65.01
C GLY A 105 -19.72 -56.68 -66.51
N ARG A 106 -20.99 -56.70 -66.94
CA ARG A 106 -21.44 -56.92 -68.32
C ARG A 106 -20.80 -58.13 -68.99
N ALA A 107 -20.43 -59.12 -68.17
CA ALA A 107 -19.65 -60.27 -68.58
C ALA A 107 -20.07 -61.52 -67.83
N TYR A 108 -20.12 -62.64 -68.54
CA TYR A 108 -20.27 -63.97 -67.94
C TYR A 108 -19.25 -64.93 -68.51
N PHE A 109 -18.96 -65.98 -67.75
CA PHE A 109 -18.22 -67.14 -68.22
C PHE A 109 -19.00 -68.42 -67.96
N ILE A 110 -18.72 -69.45 -68.73
CA ILE A 110 -19.16 -70.82 -68.44
C ILE A 110 -18.09 -71.81 -68.87
N ALA A 111 -17.89 -72.85 -68.07
CA ALA A 111 -16.85 -73.83 -68.24
C ALA A 111 -17.39 -75.24 -67.98
N SER A 112 -17.26 -76.13 -68.97
CA SER A 112 -17.74 -77.50 -68.89
C SER A 112 -16.79 -78.38 -68.07
N ALA A 113 -17.30 -79.10 -67.08
CA ALA A 113 -16.49 -80.06 -66.33
C ALA A 113 -16.15 -81.31 -67.16
N ALA A 114 -16.91 -81.59 -68.22
CA ALA A 114 -16.73 -82.76 -69.09
C ALA A 114 -15.67 -82.52 -70.17
N SER A 115 -15.75 -81.39 -70.88
CA SER A 115 -14.84 -81.06 -72.00
C SER A 115 -13.69 -80.14 -71.61
N GLY A 116 -13.82 -79.38 -70.51
CA GLY A 116 -12.89 -78.31 -70.15
C GLY A 116 -13.05 -77.05 -70.99
N ASN A 117 -13.99 -76.99 -71.93
CA ASN A 117 -14.21 -75.80 -72.76
C ASN A 117 -14.64 -74.61 -71.90
N TYR A 118 -13.93 -73.50 -72.03
CA TYR A 118 -14.19 -72.24 -71.36
C TYR A 118 -14.73 -71.21 -72.34
N TYR A 119 -15.91 -70.69 -72.06
CA TYR A 119 -16.58 -69.65 -72.84
C TYR A 119 -16.65 -68.39 -71.99
N PHE A 120 -16.36 -67.24 -72.62
CA PHE A 120 -16.42 -65.93 -71.98
C PHE A 120 -16.94 -64.89 -72.95
N ASN A 121 -17.92 -64.13 -72.49
CA ASN A 121 -18.58 -63.07 -73.24
C ASN A 121 -18.71 -61.84 -72.35
N ASP A 122 -18.19 -60.71 -72.83
CA ASP A 122 -18.19 -59.40 -72.20
C ASP A 122 -18.86 -58.37 -73.14
N ASP A 123 -18.38 -57.13 -73.18
CA ASP A 123 -18.89 -56.10 -74.11
C ASP A 123 -18.51 -56.33 -75.58
N GLN A 124 -17.70 -57.35 -75.88
CA GLN A 124 -17.44 -57.77 -77.26
C GLN A 124 -18.66 -58.48 -77.87
N PRO A 125 -18.73 -58.58 -79.22
CA PRO A 125 -19.77 -59.37 -79.88
C PRO A 125 -19.86 -60.80 -79.34
N LEU A 126 -21.09 -61.28 -79.15
CA LEU A 126 -21.37 -62.60 -78.59
C LEU A 126 -20.63 -63.70 -79.36
N SER A 127 -19.83 -64.49 -78.64
CA SER A 127 -19.11 -65.65 -79.14
C SER A 127 -19.69 -66.92 -78.56
N GLU A 128 -20.12 -67.82 -79.44
CA GLU A 128 -20.52 -69.17 -79.04
C GLU A 128 -19.34 -70.16 -79.04
N THR A 129 -18.18 -69.80 -79.57
CA THR A 129 -17.01 -70.68 -79.60
C THR A 129 -16.23 -70.61 -78.28
N PRO A 130 -15.65 -71.74 -77.80
CA PRO A 130 -14.77 -71.72 -76.64
C PRO A 130 -13.60 -70.76 -76.86
N ARG A 131 -13.22 -70.00 -75.83
CA ARG A 131 -12.03 -69.14 -75.84
C ARG A 131 -10.75 -69.96 -75.69
N TYR A 132 -10.80 -71.00 -74.86
CA TYR A 132 -9.75 -72.00 -74.67
C TYR A 132 -10.31 -73.22 -73.93
N THR A 133 -9.50 -74.27 -73.80
CA THR A 133 -9.82 -75.49 -73.03
C THR A 133 -8.92 -75.56 -71.79
N LEU A 134 -9.54 -75.80 -70.63
CA LEU A 134 -8.89 -75.91 -69.31
C LEU A 134 -8.19 -77.26 -69.17
N SER A 135 -7.01 -77.29 -68.53
CA SER A 135 -6.25 -78.51 -68.29
C SER A 135 -5.86 -78.71 -66.82
N LYS A 136 -6.05 -79.92 -66.29
CA LYS A 136 -5.63 -80.28 -64.91
C LYS A 136 -4.12 -80.15 -64.67
N SER A 137 -3.31 -80.20 -65.73
CA SER A 137 -1.85 -80.09 -65.63
C SER A 137 -1.32 -78.66 -65.72
N ALA A 138 -2.18 -77.69 -66.08
CA ALA A 138 -1.80 -76.28 -66.15
C ALA A 138 -2.00 -75.60 -64.79
N ALA A 139 -0.93 -75.04 -64.22
CA ALA A 139 -0.99 -74.35 -62.92
C ALA A 139 -1.99 -73.18 -62.94
N ASP A 140 -2.11 -72.48 -64.06
CA ASP A 140 -3.02 -71.34 -64.25
C ASP A 140 -4.50 -71.74 -64.28
N ASP A 141 -4.80 -73.02 -64.54
CA ASP A 141 -6.17 -73.55 -64.58
C ASP A 141 -6.56 -74.24 -63.25
N ALA A 142 -5.67 -74.23 -62.25
CA ALA A 142 -5.89 -74.89 -60.97
C ALA A 142 -7.14 -74.35 -60.24
N TRP A 143 -7.43 -73.06 -60.37
CA TRP A 143 -8.61 -72.42 -59.76
C TRP A 143 -9.92 -73.14 -60.15
N PHE A 144 -10.04 -73.60 -61.39
CA PHE A 144 -11.25 -74.26 -61.90
C PHE A 144 -11.45 -75.61 -61.21
N TYR A 145 -10.42 -76.44 -61.16
CA TYR A 145 -10.50 -77.78 -60.55
C TYR A 145 -10.58 -77.73 -59.03
N LEU A 146 -9.91 -76.76 -58.39
CA LEU A 146 -10.05 -76.51 -56.95
C LEU A 146 -11.48 -76.06 -56.62
N THR A 147 -12.06 -75.20 -57.45
CA THR A 147 -13.46 -74.76 -57.28
C THR A 147 -14.44 -75.91 -57.52
N LEU A 148 -14.22 -76.79 -58.50
CA LEU A 148 -15.05 -77.98 -58.72
C LEU A 148 -15.00 -78.97 -57.54
N ALA A 149 -13.84 -79.12 -56.91
CA ALA A 149 -13.64 -80.01 -55.76
C ALA A 149 -14.10 -79.39 -54.43
N SER A 150 -14.36 -78.07 -54.40
CA SER A 150 -14.77 -77.36 -53.19
C SER A 150 -16.17 -77.78 -52.74
N PRO A 151 -16.41 -77.91 -51.41
CA PRO A 151 -17.76 -78.12 -50.88
C PRO A 151 -18.65 -76.87 -51.03
N ALA A 152 -18.08 -75.68 -51.22
CA ALA A 152 -18.84 -74.45 -51.38
C ALA A 152 -19.50 -74.38 -52.77
N LYS A 153 -20.76 -73.94 -52.82
CA LYS A 153 -21.51 -73.80 -54.08
C LYS A 153 -20.97 -72.70 -54.99
N TYR A 154 -20.26 -71.73 -54.41
CA TYR A 154 -19.60 -70.65 -55.13
C TYR A 154 -18.36 -70.22 -54.34
N ASN A 155 -17.45 -69.53 -55.02
CA ASN A 155 -16.41 -68.72 -54.38
C ASN A 155 -16.26 -67.39 -55.10
N ILE A 156 -15.67 -66.42 -54.42
CA ILE A 156 -15.34 -65.12 -54.99
C ILE A 156 -13.84 -64.91 -54.80
N ASN A 157 -13.12 -64.67 -55.89
CA ASN A 157 -11.67 -64.50 -55.86
C ASN A 157 -11.23 -63.35 -56.75
N VAL A 158 -10.23 -62.61 -56.28
CA VAL A 158 -9.53 -61.61 -57.09
C VAL A 158 -8.33 -62.27 -57.75
N ASN A 159 -8.34 -62.33 -59.08
CA ASN A 159 -7.27 -63.00 -59.84
C ASN A 159 -6.96 -62.26 -61.15
N PRO A 160 -5.69 -62.02 -61.49
CA PRO A 160 -5.29 -61.73 -62.85
C PRO A 160 -5.57 -62.94 -63.74
N ASP A 161 -6.48 -62.79 -64.70
CA ASP A 161 -6.62 -63.75 -65.78
C ASP A 161 -5.47 -63.51 -66.77
N LEU A 162 -4.50 -64.42 -66.80
CA LEU A 162 -3.30 -64.31 -67.63
C LEU A 162 -3.58 -64.51 -69.12
N LYS A 163 -4.68 -65.20 -69.47
CA LYS A 163 -5.10 -65.46 -70.85
C LYS A 163 -5.92 -64.28 -71.41
N LEU A 164 -6.73 -63.64 -70.56
CA LEU A 164 -7.52 -62.45 -70.88
C LEU A 164 -6.78 -61.13 -70.58
N LYS A 165 -5.62 -61.18 -69.93
CA LYS A 165 -4.78 -60.04 -69.51
C LYS A 165 -5.54 -58.98 -68.69
N THR A 166 -6.47 -59.42 -67.84
CA THR A 166 -7.30 -58.55 -67.01
C THR A 166 -7.38 -59.08 -65.59
N THR A 167 -7.36 -58.20 -64.60
CA THR A 167 -7.62 -58.57 -63.20
C THR A 167 -9.10 -58.34 -62.91
N LYS A 168 -9.80 -59.41 -62.55
CA LYS A 168 -11.23 -59.35 -62.24
C LYS A 168 -11.51 -59.92 -60.85
N VAL A 169 -12.57 -59.42 -60.24
CA VAL A 169 -13.24 -60.10 -59.11
C VAL A 169 -14.16 -61.13 -59.75
N TRP A 170 -13.75 -62.39 -59.71
CA TRP A 170 -14.48 -63.49 -60.30
C TRP A 170 -15.45 -64.07 -59.28
N ILE A 171 -16.72 -64.20 -59.69
CA ILE A 171 -17.74 -64.90 -58.93
C ILE A 171 -17.93 -66.25 -59.61
N ASN A 172 -17.35 -67.31 -59.06
CA ASN A 172 -17.42 -68.64 -59.64
C ASN A 172 -18.53 -69.43 -58.96
N VAL A 173 -19.53 -69.87 -59.71
CA VAL A 173 -20.66 -70.67 -59.22
C VAL A 173 -20.66 -72.05 -59.84
N GLN A 174 -20.84 -73.08 -59.02
CA GLN A 174 -20.94 -74.46 -59.48
C GLN A 174 -22.29 -74.72 -60.15
N VAL A 175 -22.27 -75.19 -61.39
CA VAL A 175 -23.46 -75.76 -62.06
C VAL A 175 -23.59 -77.21 -61.62
N ARG A 176 -24.69 -77.54 -60.95
CA ARG A 176 -24.95 -78.87 -60.39
C ARG A 176 -26.14 -79.53 -61.06
N ASP A 177 -26.03 -80.84 -61.26
CA ASP A 177 -27.11 -81.74 -61.67
C ASP A 177 -27.27 -82.81 -60.59
N GLY A 178 -28.26 -82.62 -59.71
CA GLY A 178 -28.32 -83.33 -58.43
C GLY A 178 -27.07 -83.06 -57.59
N ASP A 179 -26.39 -84.12 -57.15
CA ASP A 179 -25.17 -84.02 -56.34
C ASP A 179 -23.88 -83.85 -57.18
N ARG A 180 -23.98 -83.98 -58.51
CA ARG A 180 -22.81 -83.90 -59.41
C ARG A 180 -22.60 -82.48 -59.92
N VAL A 181 -21.38 -81.97 -59.81
CA VAL A 181 -20.97 -80.71 -60.46
C VAL A 181 -20.65 -81.00 -61.94
N ILE A 182 -21.37 -80.35 -62.86
CA ILE A 182 -21.26 -80.56 -64.32
C ILE A 182 -20.56 -79.41 -65.04
N GLY A 183 -20.32 -78.29 -64.37
CA GLY A 183 -19.56 -77.16 -64.87
C GLY A 183 -19.45 -76.04 -63.85
N LEU A 184 -18.76 -74.97 -64.22
CA LEU A 184 -18.77 -73.70 -63.50
C LEU A 184 -19.33 -72.61 -64.41
N THR A 185 -20.08 -71.68 -63.86
CA THR A 185 -20.49 -70.46 -64.55
C THR A 185 -20.38 -69.30 -63.60
N GLY A 186 -20.43 -68.08 -64.11
CA GLY A 186 -20.34 -66.91 -63.26
C GLY A 186 -20.10 -65.64 -64.01
N SER A 187 -19.64 -64.64 -63.28
CA SER A 187 -19.41 -63.28 -63.76
C SER A 187 -18.05 -62.77 -63.28
N GLY A 188 -17.58 -61.68 -63.89
CA GLY A 188 -16.30 -61.06 -63.56
C GLY A 188 -16.38 -59.54 -63.56
N LEU A 189 -16.21 -58.94 -62.38
CA LEU A 189 -16.17 -57.49 -62.21
C LEU A 189 -14.76 -56.96 -62.46
N ASP A 190 -14.62 -55.83 -63.16
CA ASP A 190 -13.32 -55.18 -63.36
C ASP A 190 -12.75 -54.70 -62.01
N VAL A 191 -11.51 -55.10 -61.67
CA VAL A 191 -10.88 -54.72 -60.39
C VAL A 191 -10.61 -53.22 -60.34
N GLY A 192 -10.27 -52.57 -61.45
CA GLY A 192 -10.04 -51.12 -61.47
C GLY A 192 -11.31 -50.31 -61.18
N GLY A 193 -12.45 -50.74 -61.74
CA GLY A 193 -13.79 -50.23 -61.42
C GLY A 193 -14.16 -50.50 -59.97
N PHE A 194 -14.03 -51.76 -59.54
CA PHE A 194 -14.34 -52.19 -58.18
C PHE A 194 -13.53 -51.44 -57.12
N LEU A 195 -12.21 -51.28 -57.29
CA LEU A 195 -11.37 -50.54 -56.36
C LEU A 195 -11.73 -49.05 -56.32
N ARG A 196 -12.01 -48.43 -57.48
CA ARG A 196 -12.40 -47.00 -57.51
C ARG A 196 -13.77 -46.75 -56.86
N GLU A 197 -14.70 -47.67 -57.02
CA GLU A 197 -16.07 -47.50 -56.53
C GLU A 197 -16.20 -47.88 -55.05
N PHE A 198 -15.44 -48.88 -54.59
CA PHE A 198 -15.63 -49.47 -53.26
C PHE A 198 -14.44 -49.33 -52.30
N VAL A 199 -13.23 -49.03 -52.79
CA VAL A 199 -12.00 -48.95 -51.99
C VAL A 199 -11.35 -47.56 -52.02
N ASN A 200 -11.65 -46.71 -53.02
CA ASN A 200 -11.19 -45.33 -53.02
C ASN A 200 -12.15 -44.45 -52.19
N SER A 201 -11.75 -44.12 -50.96
CA SER A 201 -12.54 -43.24 -50.07
C SER A 201 -12.49 -41.76 -50.50
N GLY A 202 -11.41 -41.33 -51.16
CA GLY A 202 -11.10 -39.92 -51.40
C GLY A 202 -10.90 -39.08 -50.13
N GLN A 203 -10.98 -39.68 -48.94
CA GLN A 203 -10.88 -39.01 -47.65
C GLN A 203 -9.45 -39.15 -47.09
N PRO A 204 -8.78 -38.03 -46.75
CA PRO A 204 -7.46 -38.07 -46.13
C PRO A 204 -7.47 -38.93 -44.86
N GLY A 205 -6.49 -39.82 -44.70
CA GLY A 205 -6.34 -40.64 -43.49
C GLY A 205 -7.36 -41.77 -43.33
N VAL A 206 -8.14 -42.10 -44.36
CA VAL A 206 -9.12 -43.21 -44.34
C VAL A 206 -8.81 -44.23 -45.42
N THR A 207 -8.42 -45.44 -45.02
CA THR A 207 -8.03 -46.52 -45.93
C THR A 207 -8.95 -47.74 -45.75
N PRO A 208 -9.91 -47.97 -46.66
CA PRO A 208 -10.70 -49.20 -46.64
C PRO A 208 -9.92 -50.37 -47.24
N ILE A 209 -10.15 -51.57 -46.71
CA ILE A 209 -9.51 -52.83 -47.08
C ILE A 209 -10.57 -53.93 -47.05
N ILE A 210 -10.60 -54.80 -48.05
CA ILE A 210 -11.46 -55.99 -48.04
C ILE A 210 -10.57 -57.21 -47.81
N VAL A 211 -10.96 -58.08 -46.89
CA VAL A 211 -10.24 -59.31 -46.57
C VAL A 211 -11.22 -60.49 -46.50
N ASP A 212 -10.70 -61.72 -46.63
CA ASP A 212 -11.48 -62.94 -46.35
C ASP A 212 -11.52 -63.29 -44.86
N GLU A 213 -12.15 -64.41 -44.51
CA GLU A 213 -12.29 -64.88 -43.13
C GLU A 213 -10.94 -65.10 -42.42
N GLU A 214 -9.87 -65.38 -43.16
CA GLU A 214 -8.51 -65.61 -42.68
C GLU A 214 -7.66 -64.32 -42.67
N GLY A 215 -8.19 -63.20 -43.19
CA GLY A 215 -7.51 -61.91 -43.25
C GLY A 215 -6.60 -61.74 -44.45
N ALA A 216 -6.70 -62.58 -45.48
CA ALA A 216 -6.02 -62.36 -46.76
C ALA A 216 -6.70 -61.21 -47.52
N ILE A 217 -5.89 -60.29 -48.04
CA ILE A 217 -6.37 -59.05 -48.64
C ILE A 217 -6.98 -59.35 -50.01
N GLN A 218 -8.29 -59.16 -50.15
CA GLN A 218 -9.02 -59.32 -51.41
C GLN A 218 -9.00 -58.03 -52.22
N ALA A 219 -9.03 -56.87 -51.56
CA ALA A 219 -9.02 -55.58 -52.24
C ALA A 219 -8.31 -54.50 -51.42
N HIS A 220 -7.41 -53.75 -52.08
CA HIS A 220 -6.64 -52.66 -51.51
C HIS A 220 -6.22 -51.65 -52.60
N MET A 221 -6.05 -50.37 -52.26
CA MET A 221 -5.61 -49.33 -53.20
C MET A 221 -4.23 -49.61 -53.79
N ASP A 222 -3.31 -50.09 -52.95
CA ASP A 222 -2.07 -50.69 -53.39
C ASP A 222 -2.30 -52.16 -53.79
N ALA A 223 -2.29 -52.40 -55.10
CA ALA A 223 -2.53 -53.72 -55.68
C ALA A 223 -1.45 -54.75 -55.29
N SER A 224 -0.25 -54.32 -54.88
CA SER A 224 0.82 -55.24 -54.47
C SER A 224 0.52 -55.99 -53.17
N LEU A 225 -0.43 -55.48 -52.38
CA LEU A 225 -0.86 -56.07 -51.11
C LEU A 225 -1.98 -57.12 -51.29
N ILE A 226 -2.57 -57.23 -52.48
CA ILE A 226 -3.70 -58.14 -52.75
C ILE A 226 -3.21 -59.59 -52.80
N ALA A 227 -3.83 -60.47 -52.01
CA ALA A 227 -3.61 -61.90 -51.99
C ALA A 227 -4.37 -62.60 -53.13
N TYR A 228 -3.79 -62.56 -54.32
CA TYR A 228 -4.34 -63.26 -55.49
C TYR A 228 -4.48 -64.77 -55.24
N ASN A 229 -5.59 -65.36 -55.71
CA ASN A 229 -5.92 -66.81 -55.63
C ASN A 229 -6.18 -67.41 -54.24
N SER A 230 -6.31 -66.59 -53.20
CA SER A 230 -6.69 -67.02 -51.84
C SER A 230 -8.05 -67.75 -51.79
N GLY A 231 -9.09 -67.20 -52.42
CA GLY A 231 -10.45 -67.78 -52.42
C GLY A 231 -10.64 -69.11 -53.15
N ALA A 232 -9.63 -69.59 -53.89
CA ALA A 232 -9.62 -70.89 -54.56
C ALA A 232 -8.82 -71.97 -53.79
N GLY A 233 -8.34 -71.68 -52.58
CA GLY A 233 -7.60 -72.62 -51.73
C GLY A 233 -6.08 -72.61 -51.89
N GLY A 234 -5.50 -71.58 -52.53
CA GLY A 234 -4.05 -71.37 -52.63
C GLY A 234 -3.46 -70.73 -51.36
N ALA A 235 -2.15 -70.92 -51.11
CA ALA A 235 -1.46 -70.28 -49.99
C ALA A 235 -1.44 -68.74 -50.18
N ALA A 236 -2.18 -68.00 -49.35
CA ALA A 236 -2.29 -66.55 -49.42
C ALA A 236 -0.94 -65.86 -49.08
N ARG A 237 -0.39 -65.11 -50.04
CA ARG A 237 0.70 -64.15 -49.81
C ARG A 237 0.07 -62.75 -49.71
N GLY A 238 -0.04 -62.21 -48.49
CA GLY A 238 -0.61 -60.87 -48.24
C GLY A 238 -1.81 -60.89 -47.31
N THR A 239 -1.55 -60.94 -46.00
CA THR A 239 -2.60 -60.79 -44.98
C THR A 239 -2.57 -59.40 -44.36
N VAL A 240 -3.71 -58.89 -43.92
CA VAL A 240 -3.79 -57.59 -43.24
C VAL A 240 -2.93 -57.56 -41.97
N PHE A 241 -2.72 -58.70 -41.32
CA PHE A 241 -1.86 -58.83 -40.14
C PHE A 241 -0.39 -58.49 -40.41
N ASN A 242 0.08 -58.63 -41.66
CA ASN A 242 1.44 -58.25 -42.06
C ASN A 242 1.63 -56.73 -42.12
N LEU A 243 0.55 -55.96 -42.21
CA LEU A 243 0.57 -54.50 -42.20
C LEU A 243 0.68 -53.91 -40.77
N LEU A 244 0.62 -54.77 -39.74
CA LEU A 244 0.65 -54.35 -38.34
C LEU A 244 2.06 -54.47 -37.75
N ASP A 245 2.50 -53.41 -37.04
CA ASP A 245 3.85 -53.28 -36.47
C ASP A 245 4.10 -54.17 -35.24
N GLY A 246 3.05 -54.63 -34.54
CA GLY A 246 3.17 -55.29 -33.23
C GLY A 246 2.19 -56.44 -32.99
N GLY A 247 2.54 -57.35 -32.07
CA GLY A 247 1.75 -58.56 -31.77
C GLY A 247 0.42 -58.31 -31.04
N GLU A 248 0.33 -57.26 -30.22
CA GLU A 248 -0.89 -56.90 -29.48
C GLU A 248 -2.00 -56.43 -30.44
N GLY A 249 -1.67 -55.52 -31.37
CA GLY A 249 -2.62 -55.06 -32.40
C GLY A 249 -3.08 -56.19 -33.33
N ARG A 250 -2.24 -57.21 -33.59
CA ARG A 250 -2.65 -58.41 -34.36
C ARG A 250 -3.70 -59.22 -33.61
N ALA A 251 -3.54 -59.40 -32.30
CA ALA A 251 -4.50 -60.11 -31.46
C ALA A 251 -5.84 -59.35 -31.37
N GLU A 252 -5.79 -58.02 -31.20
CA GLU A 252 -6.99 -57.18 -31.16
C GLU A 252 -7.76 -57.21 -32.49
N LEU A 253 -7.07 -57.07 -33.63
CA LEU A 253 -7.72 -57.14 -34.94
C LEU A 253 -8.35 -58.52 -35.20
N ALA A 254 -7.64 -59.60 -34.84
CA ALA A 254 -8.17 -60.96 -34.98
C ALA A 254 -9.43 -61.17 -34.10
N ALA A 255 -9.42 -60.63 -32.88
CA ALA A 255 -10.58 -60.65 -32.00
C ALA A 255 -11.76 -59.85 -32.58
N ALA A 256 -11.51 -58.67 -33.14
CA ALA A 256 -12.51 -57.84 -33.79
C ALA A 256 -13.14 -58.54 -35.02
N MET A 257 -12.32 -59.15 -35.89
CA MET A 257 -12.80 -59.95 -37.03
C MET A 257 -13.67 -61.13 -36.60
N LYS A 258 -13.26 -61.84 -35.54
CA LYS A 258 -14.03 -62.96 -34.97
C LYS A 258 -15.35 -62.49 -34.36
N ALA A 259 -15.35 -61.36 -33.65
CA ALA A 259 -16.55 -60.78 -33.06
C ALA A 259 -17.52 -60.31 -34.17
N ALA A 260 -17.03 -59.64 -35.21
CA ALA A 260 -17.84 -59.20 -36.35
C ALA A 260 -18.48 -60.38 -37.11
N ARG A 261 -17.80 -61.54 -37.15
CA ARG A 261 -18.38 -62.77 -37.71
C ARG A 261 -19.51 -63.34 -36.84
N THR A 262 -19.39 -63.22 -35.53
CA THR A 262 -20.39 -63.72 -34.56
C THR A 262 -21.65 -62.86 -34.56
N ASP A 263 -21.49 -61.55 -34.78
CA ASP A 263 -22.58 -60.60 -34.93
C ASP A 263 -22.40 -59.76 -36.21
N PRO A 264 -22.87 -60.26 -37.38
CA PRO A 264 -22.68 -59.59 -38.67
C PRO A 264 -23.36 -58.22 -38.81
N GLN A 265 -24.23 -57.83 -37.86
CA GLN A 265 -24.90 -56.53 -37.88
C GLN A 265 -24.08 -55.45 -37.17
N SER A 266 -23.14 -55.82 -36.29
CA SER A 266 -22.28 -54.86 -35.61
C SER A 266 -20.99 -54.58 -36.36
N VAL A 267 -20.42 -53.41 -36.05
CA VAL A 267 -19.02 -53.10 -36.38
C VAL A 267 -18.20 -53.24 -35.11
N GLN A 268 -17.05 -53.89 -35.26
CA GLN A 268 -16.08 -54.11 -34.19
C GLN A 268 -14.84 -53.29 -34.47
N SER A 269 -14.29 -52.64 -33.44
CA SER A 269 -13.24 -51.65 -33.66
C SER A 269 -12.09 -51.84 -32.68
N ALA A 270 -10.89 -51.90 -33.23
CA ALA A 270 -9.64 -52.18 -32.53
C ALA A 270 -8.63 -51.07 -32.79
N TRP A 271 -7.76 -50.81 -31.81
CA TRP A 271 -6.65 -49.89 -31.98
C TRP A 271 -5.45 -50.68 -32.47
N VAL A 272 -4.85 -50.24 -33.57
CA VAL A 272 -3.66 -50.89 -34.12
C VAL A 272 -2.59 -49.87 -34.42
N LYS A 273 -1.39 -50.37 -34.67
CA LYS A 273 -0.26 -49.56 -35.11
C LYS A 273 0.18 -50.04 -36.48
N MET A 274 0.10 -49.16 -37.48
CA MET A 274 0.59 -49.37 -38.84
C MET A 274 1.52 -48.22 -39.19
N ASP A 275 2.69 -48.51 -39.74
CA ASP A 275 3.70 -47.52 -40.15
C ASP A 275 4.10 -46.53 -39.03
N GLY A 276 4.12 -46.97 -37.78
CA GLY A 276 4.46 -46.13 -36.63
C GLY A 276 3.30 -45.33 -36.04
N ILE A 277 2.14 -45.28 -36.70
CA ILE A 277 1.00 -44.43 -36.34
C ILE A 277 -0.08 -45.26 -35.65
N ARG A 278 -0.62 -44.75 -34.54
CA ARG A 278 -1.78 -45.36 -33.86
C ARG A 278 -3.05 -45.02 -34.64
N GLN A 279 -3.67 -46.05 -35.22
CA GLN A 279 -4.84 -45.92 -36.08
C GLN A 279 -5.99 -46.78 -35.56
N LEU A 280 -7.21 -46.31 -35.77
CA LEU A 280 -8.41 -47.07 -35.43
C LEU A 280 -8.81 -47.93 -36.62
N VAL A 281 -9.05 -49.23 -36.39
CA VAL A 281 -9.56 -50.13 -37.42
C VAL A 281 -10.94 -50.59 -37.04
N SER A 282 -11.92 -50.28 -37.88
CA SER A 282 -13.31 -50.74 -37.75
C SER A 282 -13.56 -51.87 -38.75
N VAL A 283 -14.24 -52.93 -38.31
CA VAL A 283 -14.42 -54.19 -39.03
C VAL A 283 -15.89 -54.55 -39.10
N ALA A 284 -16.39 -54.84 -40.30
CA ALA A 284 -17.73 -55.37 -40.53
C ALA A 284 -17.69 -56.64 -41.38
N TYR A 285 -18.57 -57.61 -41.12
CA TYR A 285 -18.61 -58.89 -41.83
C TYR A 285 -19.78 -58.97 -42.83
N MET A 286 -19.55 -59.62 -43.98
CA MET A 286 -20.55 -59.85 -45.03
C MET A 286 -20.75 -61.36 -45.21
N PRO A 287 -21.76 -61.97 -44.56
CA PRO A 287 -21.99 -63.42 -44.58
C PRO A 287 -22.17 -64.01 -45.97
N GLU A 288 -22.80 -63.27 -46.89
CA GLU A 288 -23.07 -63.71 -48.27
C GLU A 288 -21.80 -63.73 -49.14
N LEU A 289 -20.73 -63.06 -48.73
CA LEU A 289 -19.48 -62.96 -49.49
C LEU A 289 -18.31 -63.64 -48.79
N HIS A 290 -18.47 -64.05 -47.53
CA HIS A 290 -17.39 -64.54 -46.65
C HIS A 290 -16.22 -63.55 -46.52
N TRP A 291 -16.54 -62.25 -46.56
CA TRP A 291 -15.54 -61.17 -46.52
C TRP A 291 -15.77 -60.25 -45.32
N HIS A 292 -14.68 -59.65 -44.84
CA HIS A 292 -14.71 -58.50 -43.94
C HIS A 292 -14.34 -57.23 -44.69
N VAL A 293 -15.04 -56.14 -44.37
CA VAL A 293 -14.66 -54.78 -44.74
C VAL A 293 -13.99 -54.15 -43.53
N LEU A 294 -12.74 -53.74 -43.70
CA LEU A 294 -11.95 -53.03 -42.71
C LEU A 294 -11.83 -51.57 -43.15
N THR A 295 -12.00 -50.64 -42.24
CA THR A 295 -11.63 -49.23 -42.47
C THR A 295 -10.56 -48.86 -41.46
N VAL A 296 -9.39 -48.48 -41.96
CA VAL A 296 -8.29 -47.94 -41.16
C VAL A 296 -8.40 -46.43 -41.16
N VAL A 297 -8.50 -45.82 -39.97
CA VAL A 297 -8.65 -44.38 -39.81
C VAL A 297 -7.52 -43.81 -38.94
N ASP A 298 -6.75 -42.89 -39.51
CA ASP A 298 -5.85 -42.00 -38.78
C ASP A 298 -6.63 -40.78 -38.29
N LEU A 299 -6.99 -40.78 -37.00
CA LEU A 299 -7.68 -39.63 -36.37
C LEU A 299 -6.83 -38.34 -36.39
N GLY A 300 -5.52 -38.46 -36.57
CA GLY A 300 -4.55 -37.40 -36.83
C GLY A 300 -4.83 -36.66 -38.14
N ALA A 301 -4.85 -37.41 -39.22
CA ALA A 301 -4.99 -36.90 -40.59
C ALA A 301 -6.44 -36.67 -41.03
N ALA A 302 -7.39 -37.45 -40.50
CA ALA A 302 -8.77 -37.52 -41.02
C ALA A 302 -9.65 -36.26 -40.80
N ARG A 303 -9.11 -35.17 -40.21
CA ARG A 303 -9.82 -33.89 -39.95
C ARG A 303 -11.30 -34.09 -39.53
N VAL A 304 -11.55 -35.06 -38.64
CA VAL A 304 -12.92 -35.47 -38.25
C VAL A 304 -13.69 -34.32 -37.58
N LEU A 305 -12.98 -33.39 -36.94
CA LEU A 305 -13.53 -32.12 -36.47
C LEU A 305 -12.86 -30.95 -37.21
N ASP A 306 -13.69 -30.10 -37.81
CA ASP A 306 -13.27 -28.78 -38.26
C ASP A 306 -12.92 -27.92 -37.03
N THR A 307 -11.64 -27.57 -36.91
CA THR A 307 -11.10 -26.82 -35.76
C THR A 307 -11.06 -25.32 -36.06
N ASP A 308 -11.39 -24.90 -37.29
CA ASP A 308 -11.22 -23.51 -37.72
C ASP A 308 -12.13 -22.54 -36.97
N TRP A 309 -13.31 -23.00 -36.50
CA TRP A 309 -14.22 -22.20 -35.69
C TRP A 309 -13.79 -22.04 -34.23
N LEU A 310 -12.88 -22.89 -33.73
CA LEU A 310 -12.42 -22.82 -32.33
C LEU A 310 -11.51 -21.61 -32.07
N TRP A 311 -10.75 -21.18 -33.07
CA TRP A 311 -9.90 -19.98 -32.98
C TRP A 311 -10.68 -18.68 -32.78
N PRO A 312 -11.70 -18.33 -33.58
CA PRO A 312 -12.50 -17.14 -33.33
C PRO A 312 -13.28 -17.24 -32.00
N ALA A 313 -13.73 -18.43 -31.60
CA ALA A 313 -14.35 -18.63 -30.29
C ALA A 313 -13.37 -18.34 -29.14
N ALA A 314 -12.12 -18.81 -29.23
CA ALA A 314 -11.07 -18.52 -28.26
C ALA A 314 -10.73 -17.03 -28.19
N ILE A 315 -10.63 -16.35 -29.34
CA ILE A 315 -10.42 -14.91 -29.41
C ILE A 315 -11.59 -14.16 -28.75
N GLY A 316 -12.83 -14.55 -29.05
CA GLY A 316 -14.04 -13.98 -28.44
C GLY A 316 -14.03 -14.10 -26.92
N LEU A 317 -13.61 -15.26 -26.38
CA LEU A 317 -13.49 -15.47 -24.94
C LEU A 317 -12.43 -14.58 -24.30
N VAL A 318 -11.28 -14.38 -24.96
CA VAL A 318 -10.23 -13.46 -24.50
C VAL A 318 -10.72 -12.02 -24.49
N VAL A 319 -11.44 -11.60 -25.54
CA VAL A 319 -12.02 -10.24 -25.61
C VAL A 319 -13.07 -10.04 -24.52
N LEU A 320 -13.96 -11.01 -24.31
CA LEU A 320 -14.98 -10.96 -23.26
C LEU A 320 -14.33 -10.92 -21.86
N PHE A 321 -13.27 -11.68 -21.65
CA PHE A 321 -12.49 -11.65 -20.41
C PHE A 321 -11.81 -10.28 -20.19
N ALA A 322 -11.22 -9.69 -21.23
CA ALA A 322 -10.65 -8.34 -21.16
C ALA A 322 -11.72 -7.28 -20.87
N ALA A 323 -12.90 -7.39 -21.49
CA ALA A 323 -14.04 -6.51 -21.23
C ALA A 323 -14.54 -6.65 -19.79
N MET A 324 -14.61 -7.87 -19.26
CA MET A 324 -14.96 -8.13 -17.87
C MET A 324 -13.96 -7.49 -16.89
N LEU A 325 -12.65 -7.61 -17.16
CA LEU A 325 -11.61 -6.95 -16.36
C LEU A 325 -11.73 -5.42 -16.40
N LEU A 326 -12.04 -4.85 -17.58
CA LEU A 326 -12.28 -3.42 -17.74
C LEU A 326 -13.54 -2.96 -16.98
N CYS A 327 -14.65 -3.67 -17.12
CA CYS A 327 -15.90 -3.41 -16.39
C CYS A 327 -15.70 -3.51 -14.88
N PHE A 328 -14.98 -4.53 -14.40
CA PHE A 328 -14.66 -4.67 -12.98
C PHE A 328 -13.77 -3.52 -12.51
N GLY A 329 -12.73 -3.18 -13.27
CA GLY A 329 -11.87 -2.03 -12.97
C GLY A 329 -12.66 -0.72 -12.89
N TYR A 330 -13.63 -0.54 -13.79
CA TYR A 330 -14.55 0.60 -13.78
C TYR A 330 -15.51 0.57 -12.56
N ALA A 331 -16.05 -0.60 -12.21
CA ALA A 331 -16.93 -0.79 -11.06
C ALA A 331 -16.19 -0.50 -9.74
N ILE A 332 -14.98 -1.04 -9.54
CA ILE A 332 -14.13 -0.74 -8.38
C ILE A 332 -13.81 0.76 -8.29
N GLU A 333 -13.52 1.40 -9.43
CA GLU A 333 -13.26 2.85 -9.47
C GLU A 333 -14.49 3.65 -9.02
N ARG A 334 -15.69 3.28 -9.51
CA ARG A 334 -16.93 4.01 -9.28
C ARG A 334 -17.54 3.74 -7.90
N LEU A 335 -17.54 2.50 -7.45
CA LEU A 335 -18.21 2.04 -6.23
C LEU A 335 -17.33 2.15 -4.98
N MET A 336 -16.01 1.96 -5.10
CA MET A 336 -15.11 1.99 -3.92
C MET A 336 -14.12 3.15 -3.95
N LEU A 337 -13.29 3.27 -4.99
CA LEU A 337 -12.16 4.21 -4.97
C LEU A 337 -12.59 5.68 -5.00
N ARG A 338 -13.63 6.03 -5.78
CA ARG A 338 -14.14 7.41 -5.85
C ARG A 338 -14.76 7.87 -4.53
N PRO A 339 -15.67 7.13 -3.89
CA PRO A 339 -16.16 7.46 -2.54
C PRO A 339 -15.05 7.60 -1.52
N LEU A 340 -14.07 6.67 -1.50
CA LEU A 340 -12.94 6.73 -0.58
C LEU A 340 -12.08 7.98 -0.79
N ARG A 341 -11.80 8.35 -2.04
CA ARG A 341 -11.03 9.58 -2.36
C ARG A 341 -11.77 10.85 -1.97
N ARG A 342 -13.09 10.91 -2.20
CA ARG A 342 -13.92 12.04 -1.77
C ARG A 342 -13.93 12.16 -0.25
N LEU A 343 -14.11 11.04 0.46
CA LEU A 343 -14.05 11.02 1.92
C LEU A 343 -12.66 11.46 2.44
N GLN A 344 -11.59 11.00 1.81
CA GLN A 344 -10.22 11.43 2.13
C GLN A 344 -10.04 12.95 1.93
N GLN A 345 -10.57 13.50 0.83
CA GLN A 345 -10.52 14.94 0.57
C GLN A 345 -11.33 15.72 1.60
N SER A 346 -12.55 15.28 1.94
CA SER A 346 -13.36 15.89 2.99
C SER A 346 -12.66 15.84 4.36
N ALA A 347 -12.05 14.71 4.71
CA ALA A 347 -11.29 14.58 5.96
C ALA A 347 -10.08 15.53 6.02
N ARG A 348 -9.37 15.73 4.90
CA ARG A 348 -8.29 16.73 4.82
C ARG A 348 -8.81 18.15 4.98
N ALA A 349 -9.91 18.49 4.30
CA ALA A 349 -10.49 19.82 4.41
C ALA A 349 -10.99 20.13 5.83
N ILE A 350 -11.54 19.13 6.54
CA ILE A 350 -11.86 19.23 7.98
C ILE A 350 -10.60 19.44 8.82
N ALA A 351 -9.51 18.73 8.53
CA ALA A 351 -8.23 18.90 9.22
C ALA A 351 -7.60 20.29 8.98
N ASP A 352 -7.82 20.87 7.81
CA ASP A 352 -7.40 22.23 7.43
C ASP A 352 -8.38 23.31 7.95
N GLY A 353 -9.35 22.95 8.81
CA GLY A 353 -10.25 23.89 9.50
C GLY A 353 -11.54 24.24 8.75
N SER A 354 -11.82 23.60 7.60
CA SER A 354 -13.06 23.80 6.84
C SER A 354 -14.10 22.75 7.23
N TYR A 355 -14.99 23.10 8.17
CA TYR A 355 -16.00 22.16 8.69
C TYR A 355 -17.30 22.06 7.89
N ASP A 356 -17.54 22.97 6.92
CA ASP A 356 -18.76 22.99 6.08
C ASP A 356 -18.70 22.07 4.85
N VAL A 357 -17.80 21.09 4.86
CA VAL A 357 -17.61 20.22 3.71
C VAL A 357 -18.70 19.16 3.66
N ARG A 358 -19.48 19.17 2.57
CA ARG A 358 -20.49 18.13 2.30
C ARG A 358 -19.81 16.77 2.13
N LEU A 359 -20.01 15.90 3.11
CA LEU A 359 -19.59 14.52 3.02
C LEU A 359 -20.38 13.79 1.93
N PRO A 360 -19.76 12.84 1.21
CA PRO A 360 -20.41 12.12 0.15
C PRO A 360 -21.66 11.38 0.69
N PRO A 361 -22.80 11.41 -0.06
CA PRO A 361 -24.01 10.73 0.36
C PRO A 361 -23.70 9.25 0.54
N GLY A 362 -23.84 8.77 1.78
CA GLY A 362 -23.45 7.42 2.16
C GLY A 362 -24.33 6.39 1.47
N GLY A 363 -23.71 5.34 0.95
CA GLY A 363 -24.41 4.09 0.69
C GLY A 363 -24.92 3.47 2.00
N GLN A 364 -25.64 2.34 1.89
CA GLN A 364 -25.98 1.50 3.05
C GLN A 364 -24.85 0.51 3.38
N ASP A 365 -23.62 0.83 2.98
CA ASP A 365 -22.42 0.02 3.13
C ASP A 365 -21.47 0.62 4.17
N GLU A 366 -20.34 -0.06 4.42
CA GLU A 366 -19.33 0.33 5.40
C GLU A 366 -18.69 1.69 5.07
N ILE A 367 -18.62 2.04 3.77
CA ILE A 367 -18.15 3.36 3.34
C ILE A 367 -19.18 4.44 3.72
N GLY A 368 -20.47 4.14 3.58
CA GLY A 368 -21.55 4.99 4.05
C GLY A 368 -21.56 5.18 5.57
N ASP A 369 -21.33 4.12 6.35
CA ASP A 369 -21.15 4.20 7.81
C ASP A 369 -19.98 5.10 8.19
N LEU A 370 -18.84 4.94 7.52
CA LEU A 370 -17.67 5.77 7.75
C LEU A 370 -17.93 7.25 7.39
N SER A 371 -18.65 7.51 6.30
CA SER A 371 -19.08 8.86 5.92
C SER A 371 -19.96 9.51 6.99
N ARG A 372 -20.91 8.75 7.57
CA ARG A 372 -21.76 9.22 8.68
C ARG A 372 -20.95 9.51 9.94
N ALA A 373 -20.05 8.62 10.32
CA ALA A 373 -19.18 8.80 11.50
C ALA A 373 -18.28 10.04 11.36
N PHE A 374 -17.70 10.26 10.18
CA PHE A 374 -16.95 11.49 9.88
C PHE A 374 -17.82 12.74 9.92
N GLY A 375 -19.10 12.65 9.55
CA GLY A 375 -20.06 13.76 9.67
C GLY A 375 -20.32 14.17 11.10
N VAL A 376 -20.61 13.20 11.96
CA VAL A 376 -20.77 13.44 13.40
C VAL A 376 -19.50 14.06 14.00
N MET A 377 -18.32 13.58 13.59
CA MET A 377 -17.05 14.15 14.03
C MET A 377 -16.90 15.62 13.57
N ALA A 378 -17.14 15.90 12.29
CA ALA A 378 -17.02 17.25 11.72
C ALA A 378 -17.95 18.25 12.42
N ASP A 379 -19.22 17.88 12.65
CA ASP A 379 -20.18 18.70 13.37
C ASP A 379 -19.73 18.97 14.82
N LYS A 380 -19.18 17.96 15.49
CA LYS A 380 -18.71 18.09 16.88
C LYS A 380 -17.48 19.00 16.99
N VAL A 381 -16.53 18.88 16.05
CA VAL A 381 -15.36 19.77 15.99
C VAL A 381 -15.78 21.20 15.66
N ARG A 382 -16.73 21.41 14.74
CA ARG A 382 -17.30 22.74 14.45
C ARG A 382 -17.90 23.37 15.71
N GLN A 383 -18.74 22.63 16.43
CA GLN A 383 -19.38 23.11 17.65
C GLN A 383 -18.33 23.47 18.73
N HIS A 384 -17.35 22.59 18.98
CA HIS A 384 -16.28 22.88 19.93
C HIS A 384 -15.44 24.09 19.53
N THR A 385 -15.17 24.28 18.23
CA THR A 385 -14.39 25.43 17.73
C THR A 385 -15.16 26.74 17.98
N ALA A 386 -16.47 26.78 17.69
CA ALA A 386 -17.30 27.96 17.95
C ALA A 386 -17.45 28.27 19.46
N GLU A 387 -17.58 27.25 20.30
CA GLU A 387 -17.59 27.39 21.76
C GLU A 387 -16.25 27.91 22.30
N LEU A 388 -15.12 27.41 21.76
CA LEU A 388 -13.78 27.87 22.10
C LEU A 388 -13.54 29.32 21.68
N GLU A 389 -13.94 29.71 20.47
CA GLU A 389 -13.83 31.11 20.00
C GLU A 389 -14.60 32.07 20.90
N THR A 390 -15.80 31.68 21.33
CA THR A 390 -16.61 32.47 22.28
C THR A 390 -15.90 32.62 23.61
N LYS A 391 -15.38 31.53 24.18
CA LYS A 391 -14.62 31.57 25.44
C LYS A 391 -13.32 32.37 25.33
N VAL A 392 -12.58 32.24 24.22
CA VAL A 392 -11.36 33.02 23.98
C VAL A 392 -11.70 34.51 23.95
N ARG A 393 -12.79 34.89 23.29
CA ARG A 393 -13.24 36.29 23.23
C ARG A 393 -13.62 36.83 24.61
N GLU A 394 -14.38 36.07 25.41
CA GLU A 394 -14.74 36.43 26.78
C GLU A 394 -13.50 36.59 27.65
N ARG A 395 -12.59 35.61 27.65
CA ARG A 395 -11.37 35.64 28.47
C ARG A 395 -10.39 36.73 28.03
N THR A 396 -10.34 37.06 26.74
CA THR A 396 -9.53 38.18 26.24
C THR A 396 -10.09 39.51 26.74
N SER A 397 -11.42 39.68 26.73
CA SER A 397 -12.06 40.89 27.28
C SER A 397 -11.82 41.02 28.79
N GLU A 398 -11.99 39.94 29.56
CA GLU A 398 -11.72 39.94 31.01
C GLU A 398 -10.26 40.30 31.31
N LEU A 399 -9.32 39.78 30.51
CA LEU A 399 -7.90 40.05 30.67
C LEU A 399 -7.56 41.51 30.35
N GLU A 400 -8.14 42.07 29.29
CA GLU A 400 -7.96 43.48 28.96
C GLU A 400 -8.49 44.41 30.06
N ASP A 401 -9.66 44.11 30.61
CA ASP A 401 -10.26 44.90 31.69
C ASP A 401 -9.43 44.83 32.97
N ALA A 402 -8.94 43.64 33.34
CA ALA A 402 -8.05 43.46 34.47
C ALA A 402 -6.72 44.22 34.28
N ASN A 403 -6.15 44.20 33.07
CA ASN A 403 -4.90 44.88 32.77
C ASN A 403 -5.07 46.41 32.81
N ARG A 404 -6.20 46.94 32.30
CA ARG A 404 -6.54 48.37 32.42
C ARG A 404 -6.71 48.79 33.88
N ALA A 405 -7.40 47.98 34.69
CA ALA A 405 -7.60 48.26 36.11
C ALA A 405 -6.25 48.26 36.87
N MET A 406 -5.37 47.30 36.56
CA MET A 406 -4.03 47.22 37.14
C MET A 406 -3.18 48.45 36.80
N ALA A 407 -3.13 48.84 35.52
CA ALA A 407 -2.37 50.03 35.09
C ALA A 407 -2.89 51.31 35.75
N ALA A 408 -4.21 51.46 35.89
CA ALA A 408 -4.81 52.60 36.57
C ALA A 408 -4.49 52.63 38.08
N ALA A 409 -4.44 51.46 38.74
CA ALA A 409 -4.06 51.36 40.15
C ALA A 409 -2.58 51.71 40.37
N HIS A 410 -1.68 51.21 39.52
CA HIS A 410 -0.25 51.53 39.57
C HIS A 410 -0.01 53.04 39.44
N LYS A 411 -0.62 53.68 38.44
CA LYS A 411 -0.50 55.13 38.24
C LYS A 411 -0.92 55.92 39.49
N LYS A 412 -2.01 55.53 40.15
CA LYS A 412 -2.46 56.19 41.39
C LYS A 412 -1.48 56.02 42.56
N ILE A 413 -0.80 54.88 42.63
CA ILE A 413 0.22 54.64 43.65
C ILE A 413 1.43 55.54 43.40
N ASP A 414 1.92 55.59 42.16
CA ASP A 414 3.04 56.44 41.76
C ASP A 414 2.74 57.92 42.06
N ASP A 415 1.57 58.43 41.63
CA ASP A 415 1.14 59.81 41.90
C ASP A 415 1.08 60.12 43.41
N SER A 416 0.72 59.13 44.25
CA SER A 416 0.64 59.28 45.71
C SER A 416 2.02 59.31 46.38
N ILE A 417 2.96 58.52 45.86
CA ILE A 417 4.34 58.47 46.37
C ILE A 417 5.09 59.75 45.95
N ASP A 418 4.88 60.24 44.73
CA ASP A 418 5.42 61.53 44.26
C ASP A 418 4.92 62.68 45.15
N TYR A 419 3.64 62.68 45.50
CA TYR A 419 3.08 63.65 46.43
C TYR A 419 3.71 63.56 47.83
N ALA A 420 3.98 62.35 48.33
CA ALA A 420 4.67 62.17 49.61
C ALA A 420 6.10 62.75 49.61
N SER A 421 6.81 62.71 48.48
CA SER A 421 8.14 63.33 48.33
C SER A 421 8.11 64.84 48.51
N LEU A 422 7.04 65.50 48.04
CA LEU A 422 6.86 66.94 48.26
C LEU A 422 6.72 67.27 49.75
N ILE A 423 5.99 66.43 50.50
CA ILE A 423 5.84 66.58 51.96
C ILE A 423 7.19 66.38 52.66
N GLN A 424 7.93 65.32 52.31
CA GLN A 424 9.23 65.04 52.92
C GLN A 424 10.25 66.13 52.62
N ARG A 425 10.30 66.67 51.40
CA ARG A 425 11.18 67.81 51.08
C ARG A 425 10.81 69.07 51.86
N ALA A 426 9.53 69.30 52.12
CA ALA A 426 9.06 70.49 52.83
C ALA A 426 9.49 70.56 54.31
N ILE A 427 9.81 69.42 54.94
CA ILE A 427 10.29 69.38 56.34
C ILE A 427 11.80 69.60 56.48
N LEU A 428 12.55 69.59 55.37
CA LEU A 428 14.00 69.75 55.37
C LEU A 428 14.39 71.24 55.51
N PRO A 429 15.39 71.58 56.35
CA PRO A 429 15.73 72.96 56.66
C PRO A 429 16.68 73.63 55.63
N ASP A 430 16.57 73.29 54.35
CA ASP A 430 17.43 73.80 53.25
C ASP A 430 17.57 75.32 53.25
N ARG A 431 16.42 76.01 53.37
CA ARG A 431 16.36 77.47 53.34
C ARG A 431 17.05 78.08 54.57
N GLN A 432 16.80 77.52 55.75
CA GLN A 432 17.37 78.02 57.01
C GLN A 432 18.89 77.80 57.07
N LEU A 433 19.36 76.63 56.63
CA LEU A 433 20.78 76.32 56.51
C LEU A 433 21.48 77.29 55.53
N THR A 434 20.91 77.48 54.34
CA THR A 434 21.45 78.39 53.33
C THR A 434 21.52 79.84 53.83
N GLN A 435 20.48 80.31 54.52
CA GLN A 435 20.44 81.67 55.06
C GLN A 435 21.43 81.90 56.21
N SER A 436 21.68 80.89 57.05
CA SER A 436 22.52 81.04 58.24
C SER A 436 23.99 80.73 57.98
N LEU A 437 24.29 79.71 57.17
CA LEU A 437 25.65 79.23 56.93
C LEU A 437 26.19 79.59 55.54
N GLY A 438 25.34 79.87 54.54
CA GLY A 438 25.79 80.24 53.20
C GLY A 438 26.79 79.23 52.63
N ALA A 439 27.96 79.70 52.17
CA ALA A 439 29.02 78.83 51.61
C ALA A 439 29.78 77.99 52.65
N HIS A 440 29.48 78.14 53.94
CA HIS A 440 30.11 77.41 55.05
C HIS A 440 29.45 76.05 55.34
N HIS A 441 28.56 75.58 54.47
CA HIS A 441 27.96 74.24 54.56
C HIS A 441 27.68 73.65 53.18
N PHE A 442 27.48 72.33 53.12
CA PHE A 442 26.76 71.68 52.03
C PHE A 442 25.98 70.47 52.55
N VAL A 443 24.94 70.09 51.82
CA VAL A 443 24.17 68.87 52.07
C VAL A 443 24.09 68.07 50.77
N LEU A 444 24.45 66.79 50.85
CA LEU A 444 24.13 65.79 49.85
C LEU A 444 23.02 64.94 50.45
N TRP A 445 21.80 65.06 49.93
CA TRP A 445 20.65 64.26 50.36
C TRP A 445 20.03 63.60 49.13
N LYS A 446 20.02 62.27 49.13
CA LYS A 446 19.55 61.47 48.00
C LYS A 446 18.83 60.21 48.50
N PRO A 447 17.49 60.24 48.57
CA PRO A 447 16.71 59.04 48.84
C PRO A 447 16.98 57.94 47.81
N ARG A 448 16.82 56.69 48.22
CA ARG A 448 16.97 55.51 47.38
C ARG A 448 15.81 55.34 46.43
N ASP A 449 14.60 55.51 46.97
CA ASP A 449 13.33 55.53 46.23
C ASP A 449 12.89 57.00 46.04
N VAL A 450 11.60 57.26 45.79
CA VAL A 450 11.06 58.64 45.68
C VAL A 450 11.03 59.37 47.03
N VAL A 451 10.98 58.60 48.12
CA VAL A 451 11.03 59.03 49.52
C VAL A 451 11.96 58.09 50.31
N GLY A 452 12.57 58.57 51.40
CA GLY A 452 13.57 57.82 52.19
C GLY A 452 13.36 57.89 53.71
N GLY A 453 14.20 57.21 54.49
CA GLY A 453 14.28 57.30 55.96
C GLY A 453 15.18 58.44 56.45
N ASP A 454 16.07 58.92 55.59
CA ASP A 454 17.06 59.95 55.90
C ASP A 454 16.49 61.38 55.92
N PHE A 455 16.91 62.18 56.90
CA PHE A 455 16.71 63.63 56.92
C PHE A 455 17.77 64.35 57.74
N TYR A 456 17.77 65.69 57.68
CA TYR A 456 18.69 66.52 58.45
C TYR A 456 17.95 67.65 59.16
N VAL A 457 18.56 68.13 60.23
CA VAL A 457 17.99 69.13 61.12
C VAL A 457 18.91 70.33 61.26
N PHE A 458 18.28 71.49 61.45
CA PHE A 458 18.99 72.74 61.70
C PHE A 458 18.12 73.68 62.55
N ARG A 459 18.75 74.30 63.54
CA ARG A 459 18.16 75.35 64.37
C ARG A 459 19.21 76.41 64.67
N SER A 460 18.89 77.67 64.36
CA SER A 460 19.70 78.82 64.71
C SER A 460 19.33 79.29 66.12
N ASP A 461 20.35 79.60 66.93
CA ASP A 461 20.25 80.25 68.23
C ASP A 461 21.09 81.54 68.20
N GLY A 462 20.64 82.50 67.38
CA GLY A 462 21.40 83.72 67.11
C GLY A 462 22.72 83.45 66.40
N ALA A 463 23.83 83.70 67.08
CA ALA A 463 25.18 83.43 66.56
C ALA A 463 25.58 81.95 66.61
N ASN A 464 24.86 81.13 67.37
CA ASN A 464 25.12 79.71 67.51
C ASN A 464 24.11 78.89 66.70
N CYS A 465 24.38 77.61 66.48
CA CYS A 465 23.43 76.75 65.79
C CYS A 465 23.57 75.28 66.17
N LEU A 466 22.45 74.57 66.15
CA LEU A 466 22.36 73.11 66.17
C LEU A 466 22.16 72.62 64.74
N LEU A 467 22.92 71.61 64.33
CA LEU A 467 22.73 70.90 63.08
C LEU A 467 22.92 69.39 63.28
N GLY A 468 22.40 68.59 62.36
CA GLY A 468 22.55 67.14 62.46
C GLY A 468 21.88 66.38 61.34
N ILE A 469 22.11 65.07 61.32
CA ILE A 469 21.48 64.13 60.40
C ILE A 469 20.84 62.99 61.18
N MET A 470 19.82 62.39 60.59
CA MET A 470 19.09 61.26 61.15
C MET A 470 18.73 60.28 60.03
N ASP A 471 18.91 59.00 60.32
CA ASP A 471 18.66 57.87 59.43
C ASP A 471 17.68 56.93 60.13
N CYS A 472 16.42 56.99 59.68
CA CYS A 472 15.37 56.14 60.21
C CYS A 472 15.39 54.77 59.55
N ALA A 473 15.15 53.71 60.34
CA ALA A 473 15.15 52.36 59.84
C ALA A 473 14.18 52.14 58.66
N GLY A 474 14.74 51.57 57.60
CA GLY A 474 14.04 51.28 56.35
C GLY A 474 14.05 52.47 55.39
N HIS A 475 13.89 52.17 54.11
CA HIS A 475 13.81 53.15 53.03
C HIS A 475 12.39 53.17 52.43
N GLY A 476 12.14 54.03 51.45
CA GLY A 476 10.85 54.09 50.77
C GLY A 476 9.74 54.60 51.69
N VAL A 477 8.49 54.17 51.44
CA VAL A 477 7.32 54.69 52.17
C VAL A 477 7.38 54.46 53.69
N PRO A 478 7.77 53.28 54.22
CA PRO A 478 7.90 53.07 55.67
C PRO A 478 8.96 53.97 56.30
N GLY A 479 10.13 54.11 55.65
CA GLY A 479 11.20 55.02 56.09
C GLY A 479 10.70 56.46 56.16
N ALA A 480 10.00 56.92 55.13
CA ALA A 480 9.47 58.29 55.08
C ALA A 480 8.44 58.60 56.18
N LEU A 481 7.61 57.62 56.57
CA LEU A 481 6.70 57.77 57.71
C LEU A 481 7.48 57.89 59.03
N MET A 482 8.54 57.09 59.19
CA MET A 482 9.44 57.19 60.34
C MET A 482 10.16 58.54 60.37
N THR A 483 10.61 59.06 59.23
CA THR A 483 11.19 60.41 59.10
C THR A 483 10.23 61.48 59.63
N MET A 484 8.95 61.44 59.26
CA MET A 484 7.97 62.44 59.74
C MET A 484 7.77 62.37 61.26
N LEU A 485 7.75 61.16 61.83
CA LEU A 485 7.63 60.95 63.27
C LEU A 485 8.89 61.43 64.00
N ALA A 486 10.08 61.01 63.55
CA ALA A 486 11.35 61.40 64.11
C ALA A 486 11.56 62.92 64.01
N ARG A 487 11.12 63.54 62.91
CA ARG A 487 11.13 65.00 62.71
C ARG A 487 10.28 65.74 63.75
N ALA A 488 9.08 65.24 64.05
CA ALA A 488 8.24 65.82 65.09
C ALA A 488 8.85 65.62 66.48
N ALA A 489 9.39 64.44 66.75
CA ALA A 489 10.03 64.09 68.03
C ALA A 489 11.26 64.97 68.32
N ILE A 490 12.13 65.19 67.33
CA ILE A 490 13.33 66.03 67.52
C ILE A 490 12.97 67.51 67.63
N ASP A 491 11.95 67.98 66.91
CA ASP A 491 11.48 69.38 67.05
C ASP A 491 10.91 69.65 68.44
N LEU A 492 10.17 68.70 69.02
CA LEU A 492 9.74 68.76 70.41
C LEU A 492 10.94 68.74 71.36
N ALA A 493 11.88 67.81 71.17
CA ALA A 493 13.06 67.67 72.01
C ALA A 493 13.93 68.93 72.04
N ILE A 494 14.14 69.58 70.89
CA ILE A 494 14.88 70.84 70.80
C ILE A 494 14.14 71.97 71.53
N THR A 495 12.81 72.00 71.44
CA THR A 495 11.99 73.01 72.13
C THR A 495 12.07 72.86 73.65
N GLU A 496 12.12 71.62 74.16
CA GLU A 496 12.14 71.35 75.60
C GLU A 496 13.54 71.43 76.23
N ALA A 497 14.58 70.92 75.56
CA ALA A 497 15.95 70.91 76.08
C ALA A 497 16.74 72.18 75.74
N GLY A 498 16.29 72.93 74.73
CA GLY A 498 17.09 73.96 74.08
C GLY A 498 18.13 73.37 73.11
N PRO A 499 18.67 74.17 72.17
CA PRO A 499 19.56 73.68 71.12
C PRO A 499 20.99 73.35 71.59
N ALA A 500 21.39 73.78 72.78
CA ALA A 500 22.78 73.76 73.26
C ALA A 500 23.28 72.42 73.83
N ASP A 501 22.39 71.44 73.99
CA ASP A 501 22.70 70.12 74.57
C ASP A 501 22.25 68.97 73.63
N PRO A 502 23.11 68.58 72.67
CA PRO A 502 22.83 67.47 71.73
C PRO A 502 22.44 66.16 72.42
N ALA A 503 23.12 65.76 73.49
CA ALA A 503 22.84 64.52 74.21
C ALA A 503 21.45 64.52 74.88
N ALA A 504 21.06 65.65 75.49
CA ALA A 504 19.72 65.80 76.05
C ALA A 504 18.64 65.76 74.95
N ILE A 505 18.91 66.37 73.79
CA ILE A 505 18.01 66.33 72.64
C ILE A 505 17.84 64.89 72.13
N LEU A 506 18.92 64.13 71.94
CA LEU A 506 18.85 62.72 71.52
C LEU A 506 18.07 61.88 72.53
N THR A 507 18.29 62.09 73.83
CA THR A 507 17.60 61.37 74.91
C THR A 507 16.09 61.65 74.89
N ARG A 508 15.69 62.92 74.73
CA ARG A 508 14.28 63.30 74.62
C ARG A 508 13.64 62.81 73.33
N THR A 509 14.38 62.87 72.22
CA THR A 509 13.92 62.36 70.92
C THR A 509 13.65 60.85 71.00
N ASP A 510 14.56 60.09 71.60
CA ASP A 510 14.40 58.65 71.83
C ASP A 510 13.14 58.34 72.68
N ASN A 511 12.92 59.09 73.76
CA ASN A 511 11.73 58.94 74.59
C ASN A 511 10.44 59.29 73.83
N ALA A 512 10.45 60.35 73.04
CA ALA A 512 9.31 60.77 72.24
C ALA A 512 8.96 59.73 71.15
N ILE A 513 9.96 59.21 70.43
CA ILE A 513 9.77 58.15 69.43
C ILE A 513 9.15 56.91 70.09
N ARG A 514 9.67 56.47 71.25
CA ARG A 514 9.11 55.33 71.99
C ARG A 514 7.67 55.57 72.43
N ALA A 515 7.37 56.75 72.95
CA ALA A 515 6.03 57.10 73.41
C ALA A 515 5.03 57.10 72.25
N MET A 516 5.42 57.67 71.10
CA MET A 516 4.59 57.68 69.88
C MET A 516 4.32 56.27 69.33
N LEU A 517 5.22 55.31 69.57
CA LEU A 517 5.12 53.93 69.09
C LEU A 517 4.69 52.91 70.15
N ALA A 518 4.42 53.33 71.40
CA ALA A 518 4.21 52.44 72.54
C ALA A 518 2.97 51.54 72.40
N ASP A 519 1.88 52.08 71.85
CA ASP A 519 0.60 51.37 71.68
C ASP A 519 0.47 50.68 70.31
N ALA A 520 1.48 50.81 69.45
CA ALA A 520 1.44 50.24 68.12
C ALA A 520 1.72 48.73 68.20
N GLN A 521 0.76 47.90 67.78
CA GLN A 521 0.95 46.45 67.58
C GLN A 521 1.79 46.21 66.31
N LEU A 522 3.01 46.72 66.29
CA LEU A 522 3.91 46.62 65.14
C LEU A 522 4.38 45.16 64.99
N PRO A 523 4.38 44.61 63.77
CA PRO A 523 5.00 43.33 63.49
C PRO A 523 6.46 43.33 63.97
N ARG A 524 6.92 42.22 64.57
CA ARG A 524 8.32 42.08 65.06
C ARG A 524 9.40 42.33 63.98
N ALA A 525 9.01 42.32 62.71
CA ALA A 525 9.88 42.55 61.56
C ALA A 525 10.03 44.04 61.18
N LEU A 526 9.22 44.95 61.74
CA LEU A 526 9.35 46.38 61.44
C LEU A 526 10.45 46.97 62.32
N ALA A 527 11.57 47.34 61.70
CA ALA A 527 12.63 48.07 62.38
C ALA A 527 12.20 49.52 62.60
N THR A 528 12.34 50.02 63.83
CA THR A 528 11.93 51.38 64.24
C THR A 528 13.08 52.17 64.82
N ASN A 529 14.29 51.61 64.79
CA ASN A 529 15.47 52.30 65.27
C ASN A 529 15.82 53.50 64.37
N THR A 530 16.52 54.47 64.91
CA THR A 530 16.97 55.64 64.15
C THR A 530 18.38 55.98 64.57
N ASP A 531 19.27 56.02 63.59
CA ASP A 531 20.64 56.48 63.78
C ASP A 531 20.63 58.01 63.66
N ALA A 532 21.43 58.71 64.46
CA ALA A 532 21.41 60.18 64.49
C ALA A 532 22.74 60.76 64.94
N ALA A 533 23.05 61.96 64.47
CA ALA A 533 24.14 62.76 65.01
C ALA A 533 23.71 64.22 65.09
N LEU A 534 23.98 64.84 66.23
CA LEU A 534 23.71 66.25 66.47
C LEU A 534 25.00 66.96 66.90
N VAL A 535 25.19 68.15 66.34
CA VAL A 535 26.30 69.05 66.65
C VAL A 535 25.74 70.42 66.99
N TYR A 536 26.02 70.90 68.20
CA TYR A 536 25.79 72.28 68.57
C TYR A 536 27.11 73.06 68.45
N ILE A 537 27.07 74.18 67.73
CA ILE A 537 28.22 75.02 67.43
C ILE A 537 28.09 76.30 68.26
N ASP A 538 28.96 76.46 69.24
CA ASP A 538 29.14 77.69 70.00
C ASP A 538 30.25 78.54 69.35
N ARG A 539 29.83 79.42 68.44
CA ARG A 539 30.75 80.29 67.69
C ARG A 539 31.42 81.32 68.58
N GLN A 540 30.76 81.75 69.65
CA GLN A 540 31.34 82.71 70.60
C GLN A 540 32.38 82.04 71.50
N GLY A 541 32.10 80.82 71.94
CA GLY A 541 33.00 80.03 72.78
C GLY A 541 34.10 79.26 72.03
N GLY A 542 34.08 79.26 70.70
CA GLY A 542 35.04 78.55 69.84
C GLY A 542 35.03 77.03 70.05
N ARG A 543 33.86 76.47 70.35
CA ARG A 543 33.67 75.07 70.73
C ARG A 543 32.45 74.48 70.04
N LEU A 544 32.48 73.17 69.81
CA LEU A 544 31.32 72.43 69.39
C LEU A 544 31.04 71.29 70.37
N ARG A 545 29.77 70.96 70.55
CA ARG A 545 29.29 69.81 71.31
C ARG A 545 28.69 68.83 70.34
N TYR A 546 29.10 67.57 70.44
CA TYR A 546 28.64 66.51 69.56
C TYR A 546 28.04 65.37 70.39
N ALA A 547 26.90 64.85 69.96
CA ALA A 547 26.36 63.58 70.43
C ALA A 547 25.89 62.77 69.23
N GLY A 548 26.26 61.49 69.21
CA GLY A 548 25.93 60.55 68.13
C GLY A 548 25.30 59.28 68.65
N ALA A 549 24.37 58.75 67.87
CA ALA A 549 23.73 57.45 67.98
C ALA A 549 24.03 56.70 66.67
N LYS A 550 25.05 55.83 66.69
CA LYS A 550 25.62 55.08 65.56
C LYS A 550 26.22 55.86 64.39
N ILE A 551 25.98 57.17 64.30
CA ILE A 551 26.64 58.06 63.33
C ILE A 551 27.87 58.69 63.98
N SER A 552 29.01 58.72 63.29
CA SER A 552 30.26 59.37 63.71
C SER A 552 30.35 60.82 63.21
N LEU A 553 31.08 61.67 63.94
CA LEU A 553 31.52 62.98 63.45
C LEU A 553 32.94 62.88 62.90
N TYR A 554 33.11 63.20 61.62
CA TYR A 554 34.42 63.29 60.99
C TYR A 554 34.90 64.74 60.94
N ALA A 555 36.20 64.98 61.13
CA ALA A 555 36.82 66.28 61.01
C ALA A 555 38.15 66.16 60.27
N SER A 556 38.43 67.04 59.30
CA SER A 556 39.72 67.05 58.60
C SER A 556 40.20 68.46 58.28
N ASN A 557 41.52 68.66 58.37
CA ASN A 557 42.21 69.87 57.94
C ASN A 557 42.99 69.68 56.63
N GLY A 558 42.81 68.57 55.92
CA GLY A 558 43.54 68.22 54.70
C GLY A 558 44.81 67.39 54.90
N GLU A 559 45.39 67.39 56.11
CA GLU A 559 46.58 66.61 56.46
C GLU A 559 46.26 65.50 57.46
N GLU A 560 45.36 65.77 58.40
CA GLU A 560 44.85 64.84 59.40
C GLU A 560 43.35 64.61 59.18
N LEU A 561 42.87 63.41 59.51
CA LEU A 561 41.46 63.08 59.65
C LEU A 561 41.25 62.55 61.06
N ARG A 562 40.28 63.12 61.77
CA ARG A 562 39.82 62.68 63.09
C ARG A 562 38.40 62.16 62.95
N GLU A 563 38.16 60.97 63.49
CA GLU A 563 36.84 60.41 63.68
C GLU A 563 36.49 60.47 65.17
N VAL A 564 35.33 61.04 65.48
CA VAL A 564 34.74 61.04 66.82
C VAL A 564 33.56 60.06 66.78
N PRO A 565 33.75 58.83 67.30
CA PRO A 565 32.76 57.78 67.14
C PRO A 565 31.45 58.14 67.86
N GLY A 566 30.33 57.83 67.21
CA GLY A 566 29.02 57.89 67.84
C GLY A 566 28.85 56.81 68.92
N GLY A 567 27.86 56.99 69.79
CA GLY A 567 27.42 55.95 70.71
C GLY A 567 26.98 54.70 69.94
N LYS A 568 27.20 53.50 70.49
CA LYS A 568 26.88 52.22 69.82
C LYS A 568 25.37 51.90 69.75
N ARG A 569 24.54 52.78 70.30
CA ARG A 569 23.09 52.62 70.47
C ARG A 569 22.35 53.57 69.53
N ALA A 570 21.36 53.05 68.81
CA ALA A 570 20.43 53.86 68.04
C ALA A 570 19.29 54.40 68.92
N LEU A 571 18.59 55.43 68.46
CA LEU A 571 17.30 55.81 69.04
C LEU A 571 16.30 54.67 68.79
N GLY A 572 15.37 54.45 69.72
CA GLY A 572 14.41 53.35 69.64
C GLY A 572 14.97 51.95 69.93
N ASP A 573 16.27 51.80 70.25
CA ASP A 573 16.88 50.51 70.60
C ASP A 573 16.27 49.91 71.90
N LYS A 574 16.35 48.61 72.15
CA LYS A 574 15.86 48.03 73.42
C LYS A 574 16.60 48.55 74.66
N ARG A 575 17.86 48.97 74.50
CA ARG A 575 18.66 49.58 75.58
C ARG A 575 18.23 51.03 75.83
N THR A 576 18.21 51.48 77.08
CA THR A 576 17.71 52.80 77.51
C THR A 576 18.78 53.67 78.18
N GLU A 577 20.05 53.50 77.80
CA GLU A 577 21.17 54.28 78.34
C GLU A 577 21.15 55.73 77.84
N THR A 578 21.66 56.67 78.63
CA THR A 578 21.73 58.10 78.25
C THR A 578 22.81 58.35 77.21
N TYR A 579 22.55 59.28 76.28
CA TYR A 579 23.57 59.77 75.36
C TYR A 579 24.51 60.74 76.09
N GLU A 580 25.73 60.93 75.58
CA GLU A 580 26.74 61.79 76.18
C GLU A 580 27.24 62.83 75.16
N ASN A 581 27.53 64.04 75.65
CA ASN A 581 28.14 65.09 74.83
C ASN A 581 29.66 64.94 74.84
N ILE A 582 30.26 65.04 73.67
CA ILE A 582 31.69 65.18 73.48
C ILE A 582 31.94 66.65 73.11
N GLU A 583 32.67 67.36 73.96
CA GLU A 583 33.08 68.73 73.67
C GLU A 583 34.40 68.74 72.87
N LEU A 584 34.40 69.44 71.75
CA LEU A 584 35.56 69.61 70.88
C LEU A 584 35.85 71.09 70.69
N ARG A 585 37.13 71.45 70.65
CA ARG A 585 37.55 72.80 70.29
C ARG A 585 37.40 72.98 68.77
N MET A 586 36.85 74.12 68.35
CA MET A 586 36.84 74.49 66.95
C MET A 586 38.24 74.97 66.55
N GLU A 587 38.82 74.31 65.57
CA GLU A 587 40.14 74.63 65.05
C GLU A 587 39.99 75.24 63.65
N SER A 588 40.67 76.36 63.40
CA SER A 588 40.61 77.03 62.11
C SER A 588 41.17 76.11 61.01
N GLY A 589 40.53 76.11 59.84
CA GLY A 589 40.91 75.27 58.70
C GLY A 589 40.39 73.82 58.75
N TRP A 590 39.61 73.44 59.77
CA TRP A 590 38.97 72.12 59.84
C TRP A 590 37.57 72.13 59.23
N THR A 591 37.30 71.14 58.39
CA THR A 591 35.96 70.84 57.85
C THR A 591 35.39 69.63 58.56
N TYR A 592 34.13 69.72 58.95
CA TYR A 592 33.41 68.67 59.68
C TYR A 592 32.36 68.01 58.78
N TYR A 593 32.12 66.73 59.01
CA TYR A 593 31.21 65.91 58.20
C TYR A 593 30.42 64.95 59.08
N LEU A 594 29.12 64.89 58.83
CA LEU A 594 28.21 63.85 59.28
C LEU A 594 27.75 63.09 58.05
N VAL A 595 27.69 61.76 58.12
CA VAL A 595 27.30 60.90 57.00
C VAL A 595 26.48 59.70 57.49
N THR A 596 25.41 59.35 56.78
CA THR A 596 24.64 58.12 57.00
C THR A 596 25.31 56.94 56.31
N ASP A 597 24.97 55.71 56.70
CA ASP A 597 25.66 54.52 56.19
C ASP A 597 25.50 54.32 54.68
N GLY A 598 24.42 54.83 54.07
CA GLY A 598 24.15 54.69 52.65
C GLY A 598 25.26 55.20 51.73
N PHE A 599 26.02 56.24 52.12
CA PHE A 599 27.20 56.67 51.34
C PHE A 599 28.30 55.60 51.38
N LEU A 600 28.56 55.06 52.57
CA LEU A 600 29.65 54.11 52.82
C LEU A 600 29.32 52.72 52.28
N ASP A 601 28.04 52.34 52.31
CA ASP A 601 27.54 51.03 51.93
C ASP A 601 27.15 50.93 50.46
N GLN A 602 27.18 52.05 49.73
CA GLN A 602 26.93 52.09 48.29
C GLN A 602 27.83 51.10 47.57
N ALA A 603 27.21 50.08 46.96
CA ALA A 603 27.93 49.05 46.22
C ALA A 603 28.47 49.63 44.91
N GLY A 604 29.74 49.32 44.61
CA GLY A 604 30.43 49.91 43.47
C GLY A 604 31.80 49.28 43.20
N GLY A 605 32.54 49.94 42.30
CA GLY A 605 33.84 49.48 41.82
C GLY A 605 33.78 48.15 41.08
N GLU A 606 34.94 47.57 40.80
CA GLU A 606 35.07 46.33 40.01
C GLU A 606 34.40 45.12 40.68
N HIS A 607 34.43 45.07 42.02
CA HIS A 607 34.02 43.89 42.81
C HIS A 607 32.63 44.04 43.44
N GLY A 608 32.03 45.23 43.41
CA GLY A 608 30.72 45.47 44.02
C GLY A 608 30.72 45.62 45.55
N PHE A 609 31.86 45.91 46.15
CA PHE A 609 31.94 46.21 47.58
C PHE A 609 31.35 47.60 47.89
N GLY A 610 31.00 47.84 49.16
CA GLY A 610 30.66 49.19 49.63
C GLY A 610 31.80 50.18 49.37
N PHE A 611 31.48 51.47 49.25
CA PHE A 611 32.45 52.55 49.11
C PHE A 611 33.51 52.46 50.21
N GLY A 612 33.05 52.24 51.44
CA GLY A 612 33.83 51.84 52.59
C GLY A 612 34.55 53.00 53.29
N ASN A 613 34.86 52.78 54.57
CA ASN A 613 35.49 53.77 55.45
C ASN A 613 36.83 54.30 54.92
N THR A 614 37.67 53.42 54.35
CA THR A 614 39.02 53.82 53.88
C THR A 614 38.96 54.84 52.74
N ARG A 615 38.13 54.59 51.72
CA ARG A 615 37.97 55.53 50.59
C ARG A 615 37.29 56.82 51.03
N PHE A 616 36.32 56.70 51.93
CA PHE A 616 35.64 57.86 52.49
C PHE A 616 36.63 58.75 53.26
N ALA A 617 37.45 58.17 54.13
CA ALA A 617 38.50 58.87 54.87
C ALA A 617 39.49 59.60 53.94
N GLU A 618 39.97 58.92 52.89
CA GLU A 618 40.86 59.52 51.88
C GLU A 618 40.18 60.65 51.11
N MET A 619 38.91 60.48 50.75
CA MET A 619 38.12 61.49 50.05
C MET A 619 37.94 62.75 50.90
N LEU A 620 37.58 62.60 52.18
CA LEU A 620 37.44 63.72 53.12
C LEU A 620 38.77 64.48 53.26
N LYS A 621 39.87 63.76 53.50
CA LYS A 621 41.19 64.36 53.65
C LYS A 621 41.65 65.09 52.39
N THR A 622 41.43 64.52 51.21
CA THR A 622 41.83 65.14 49.93
C THR A 622 41.12 66.46 49.66
N HIS A 623 39.86 66.58 50.09
CA HIS A 623 39.00 67.71 49.72
C HIS A 623 38.80 68.73 50.85
N ALA A 624 39.20 68.43 52.09
CA ALA A 624 38.87 69.23 53.27
C ALA A 624 39.21 70.72 53.19
N ARG A 625 40.26 71.11 52.46
CA ARG A 625 40.65 72.52 52.28
C ARG A 625 39.92 73.23 51.14
N ARG A 626 39.24 72.50 50.24
CA ARG A 626 38.52 73.09 49.10
C ARG A 626 37.26 73.84 49.55
N PRO A 627 36.72 74.76 48.73
CA PRO A 627 35.39 75.33 48.96
C PRO A 627 34.34 74.22 49.10
N LEU A 628 33.42 74.33 50.06
CA LEU A 628 32.45 73.28 50.38
C LEU A 628 31.53 72.94 49.20
N THR A 629 31.24 73.91 48.33
CA THR A 629 30.52 73.70 47.07
C THR A 629 31.28 72.78 46.09
N GLU A 630 32.61 72.93 46.00
CA GLU A 630 33.46 72.03 45.20
C GLU A 630 33.58 70.65 45.83
N GLN A 631 33.60 70.57 47.17
CA GLN A 631 33.58 69.29 47.88
C GLN A 631 32.29 68.52 47.58
N ALA A 632 31.13 69.19 47.64
CA ALA A 632 29.84 68.57 47.34
C ALA A 632 29.80 67.98 45.91
N ALA A 633 30.29 68.72 44.92
CA ALA A 633 30.38 68.25 43.54
C ALA A 633 31.34 67.06 43.41
N ALA A 634 32.52 67.14 44.03
CA ALA A 634 33.52 66.07 44.00
C ALA A 634 33.01 64.79 44.67
N PHE A 635 32.31 64.89 45.80
CA PHE A 635 31.78 63.73 46.53
C PHE A 635 30.63 63.08 45.76
N THR A 636 29.76 63.90 45.15
CA THR A 636 28.70 63.42 44.27
C THR A 636 29.27 62.65 43.08
N GLN A 637 30.30 63.21 42.44
CA GLN A 637 30.97 62.58 41.30
C GLN A 637 31.69 61.29 41.71
N ALA A 638 32.47 61.30 42.78
CA ALA A 638 33.18 60.13 43.28
C ALA A 638 32.22 58.98 43.61
N LEU A 639 31.08 59.30 44.24
CA LEU A 639 30.03 58.32 44.53
C LEU A 639 29.41 57.76 43.24
N ALA A 640 29.08 58.62 42.26
CA ALA A 640 28.49 58.20 40.99
C ALA A 640 29.44 57.32 40.16
N GLU A 641 30.73 57.69 40.11
CA GLU A 641 31.78 56.91 39.44
C GLU A 641 31.98 55.54 40.11
N TYR A 642 31.98 55.50 41.45
CA TYR A 642 32.09 54.24 42.17
C TYR A 642 30.83 53.37 41.97
N GLN A 643 29.63 53.95 42.08
CA GLN A 643 28.35 53.26 41.90
C GLN A 643 28.21 52.64 40.51
N GLY A 644 28.61 53.36 39.46
CA GLY A 644 28.47 52.92 38.07
C GLY A 644 27.02 52.55 37.72
N GLY A 645 26.82 51.37 37.12
CA GLY A 645 25.48 50.86 36.76
C GLY A 645 24.72 50.15 37.89
N ARG A 646 25.25 50.14 39.12
CA ARG A 646 24.62 49.44 40.26
C ARG A 646 23.50 50.29 40.87
N PRO A 647 22.42 49.67 41.39
CA PRO A 647 21.37 50.41 42.08
C PRO A 647 21.90 51.07 43.35
N GLN A 648 21.23 52.15 43.76
CA GLN A 648 21.47 52.74 45.07
C GLN A 648 20.99 51.75 46.14
N ARG A 649 21.80 51.51 47.19
CA ARG A 649 21.47 50.49 48.20
C ARG A 649 20.57 51.01 49.31
N ASP A 650 20.84 52.23 49.76
CA ASP A 650 20.13 52.87 50.86
C ASP A 650 20.00 54.38 50.63
N ASP A 651 19.27 55.06 51.50
CA ASP A 651 19.20 56.53 51.50
C ASP A 651 20.58 57.13 51.84
N ILE A 652 20.94 58.25 51.20
CA ILE A 652 22.27 58.84 51.34
C ILE A 652 22.16 60.27 51.84
N THR A 653 22.74 60.54 53.01
CA THR A 653 22.85 61.88 53.58
C THR A 653 24.27 62.18 54.03
N LEU A 654 24.81 63.30 53.57
CA LEU A 654 26.06 63.86 54.03
C LEU A 654 25.89 65.36 54.28
N LEU A 655 26.04 65.78 55.53
CA LEU A 655 26.00 67.17 55.94
C LEU A 655 27.41 67.60 56.35
N SER A 656 27.91 68.67 55.74
CA SER A 656 29.22 69.23 56.03
C SER A 656 29.14 70.69 56.41
N PHE A 657 30.03 71.13 57.30
CA PHE A 657 30.16 72.52 57.72
C PHE A 657 31.62 72.88 58.03
N ARG A 658 31.95 74.17 57.85
CA ARG A 658 33.27 74.73 58.16
C ARG A 658 33.16 76.15 58.68
N PHE A 659 33.78 76.41 59.82
CA PHE A 659 33.90 77.75 60.40
C PHE A 659 35.38 78.14 60.50
N GLU A 660 35.68 79.42 60.30
CA GLU A 660 37.04 79.96 60.34
C GLU A 660 37.44 80.50 61.71
#